data_AF-A0A940HIQ1-F1
#
_entry.id   AF-A0A940HIQ1-F1
#
_cell.length_a   1.000
_cell.length_b   1.000
_cell.length_c   1.000
_cell.angle_alpha   90.00
_cell.angle_beta   90.00
_cell.angle_gamma   90.00
#
_symmetry.space_group_name_H-M   'P 1'
#
loop_
_entity.id
_entity.type
_entity.pdbx_description
1 polymer ?
#
loop_
_entity_poly.entity_id
_entity_poly.type
_entity_poly.pdbx_seq_one_letter_code
_entity_poly.pdbx_strand_id
1 'polypeptide(L)'
;MSHPRHPLDIEAFDRPARSQALLDAVQSRVVIADGAMGTMLQQHDLSIDTDFQGLEGCNEILNVTRPDVISGIHDAYFATGIDAVETNTFGANWSNLSDYGIDDRIHELAQRGARIARDSAEAAEAVDGRVRWVLGSMGPGTKLPSLGHTTYDHLKQTFALQAEGLIDGGADAFLVETSQDLLQTKAAVNGCRQAIVARGIRLPIFVEVTVETTGTMLMGSEIGAALTALEPLGVDAIGLNCATGPAEMSEHLRHLSKHSTVPIACMPNAGLPVLGANGAHYPLTPVELATAHEQFVREFGLGLVGGCCGTTPEHLAAVVERLEPYRAEVAEGVSSRSLALPRSTTGVDEVSGSLSERSESKRGEVADGVSSRSRSTTRVVEVDAGVASLYQHVSFDQDASYLAIGERTNANGSKAFREAMLEERWDDCVEIARNQIRVGAHLLDVCVDYVGRDGVADIREVVSRFASQSTLPLVIDSTEPPVIQAGLELIGGRPVVNSVNYEDGDGPDSRFGRIMPLVKEHGTAVVALTIDEQGQARTTEGKVEIASRLIDSLVGEWGMRVEDIIVDCLTFPIATGQEETRRDGIETIEAIRRITQKYPGIHTTLGVSNVSFGLNPAARIVLNSVFLHEATEAGLSSGIIDAAKIVPLASLPEEQRKVALDLVWDRREYDADGAVTYDPLSTMLDLFAGVDTAALRDQRAAELAALPVGERLQRRIIDGEGKGLEADLDLARGEGMTALGIINDHLLEGMKVVGERFGAGEMQLPFVLQSAEVMKNAVALLEPHMEKSESSGKGTMVIATVRGDVHDIGKNLVDIILTNNGYRVINLGIKQPIADIIAAAEEHDADVIGMSG
;
A
#
# COMPACT_ATOMS: atom_id res chain seq x y z
N MET A 1 -14.34 -34.35 5.83
CA MET A 1 -13.43 -33.36 5.25
C MET A 1 -14.28 -32.47 4.37
N SER A 2 -14.33 -31.18 4.69
CA SER A 2 -14.91 -30.16 3.80
C SER A 2 -14.14 -30.16 2.48
N HIS A 3 -14.84 -30.10 1.36
CA HIS A 3 -14.20 -29.84 0.08
C HIS A 3 -13.84 -28.35 -0.01
N PRO A 4 -12.68 -27.98 -0.58
CA PRO A 4 -12.31 -26.58 -0.78
C PRO A 4 -13.34 -25.89 -1.67
N ARG A 5 -13.74 -24.65 -1.30
CA ARG A 5 -14.75 -23.88 -2.03
C ARG A 5 -14.20 -23.28 -3.33
N HIS A 6 -12.91 -22.99 -3.37
CA HIS A 6 -12.18 -22.50 -4.54
C HIS A 6 -10.75 -23.12 -4.57
N PRO A 7 -9.98 -23.01 -5.67
CA PRO A 7 -8.73 -23.77 -5.86
C PRO A 7 -7.66 -23.63 -4.76
N LEU A 8 -7.61 -22.48 -4.07
CA LEU A 8 -6.66 -22.16 -3.01
C LEU A 8 -7.32 -21.99 -1.63
N ASP A 9 -8.52 -22.57 -1.42
CA ASP A 9 -9.24 -22.49 -0.13
C ASP A 9 -8.58 -23.38 0.93
N ILE A 10 -7.59 -22.83 1.64
CA ILE A 10 -6.87 -23.55 2.70
C ILE A 10 -7.68 -23.68 3.99
N GLU A 11 -8.75 -22.91 4.18
CA GLU A 11 -9.61 -22.95 5.37
C GLU A 11 -10.38 -24.27 5.48
N ALA A 12 -10.49 -25.03 4.38
CA ALA A 12 -11.13 -26.34 4.36
C ALA A 12 -10.33 -27.43 5.09
N PHE A 13 -9.09 -27.14 5.54
CA PHE A 13 -8.16 -28.09 6.16
C PHE A 13 -7.74 -27.65 7.56
N ASP A 14 -7.63 -28.61 8.46
CA ASP A 14 -7.18 -28.39 9.83
C ASP A 14 -5.65 -28.24 9.90
N ARG A 15 -5.17 -27.41 10.83
CA ARG A 15 -3.74 -27.33 11.14
C ARG A 15 -3.30 -28.52 11.99
N PRO A 16 -2.12 -29.11 11.74
CA PRO A 16 -1.52 -30.05 12.69
C PRO A 16 -1.38 -29.43 14.09
N ALA A 17 -1.52 -30.24 15.14
CA ALA A 17 -1.49 -29.74 16.52
C ALA A 17 -0.19 -28.98 16.87
N ARG A 18 0.95 -29.47 16.36
CA ARG A 18 2.27 -28.84 16.55
C ARG A 18 2.36 -27.47 15.84
N SER A 19 1.81 -27.37 14.62
CA SER A 19 1.69 -26.13 13.87
C SER A 19 0.74 -25.12 14.54
N GLN A 20 -0.38 -25.60 15.09
CA GLN A 20 -1.26 -24.73 15.88
C GLN A 20 -0.55 -24.22 17.13
N ALA A 21 0.19 -25.07 17.84
CA ALA A 21 0.97 -24.66 19.01
C ALA A 21 2.05 -23.62 18.68
N LEU A 22 2.64 -23.66 17.48
CA LEU A 22 3.57 -22.63 17.01
C LEU A 22 2.86 -21.27 16.88
N LEU A 23 1.70 -21.24 16.22
CA LEU A 23 0.92 -20.01 16.07
C LEU A 23 0.50 -19.43 17.40
N ASP A 24 -0.03 -20.27 18.28
CA ASP A 24 -0.43 -19.87 19.63
C ASP A 24 0.77 -19.32 20.41
N ALA A 25 1.95 -19.94 20.27
CA ALA A 25 3.19 -19.48 20.90
C ALA A 25 3.63 -18.11 20.37
N VAL A 26 3.71 -17.92 19.04
CA VAL A 26 4.11 -16.64 18.42
C VAL A 26 3.14 -15.50 18.77
N GLN A 27 1.87 -15.81 19.03
CA GLN A 27 0.89 -14.82 19.49
C GLN A 27 0.99 -14.50 20.99
N SER A 28 1.35 -15.48 21.83
CA SER A 28 1.25 -15.37 23.30
C SER A 28 2.59 -15.08 24.00
N ARG A 29 3.72 -15.47 23.40
CA ARG A 29 5.09 -15.31 23.92
C ARG A 29 6.07 -15.04 22.78
N VAL A 30 7.34 -14.81 23.11
CA VAL A 30 8.39 -14.80 22.10
C VAL A 30 8.86 -16.22 21.79
N VAL A 31 8.91 -16.57 20.51
CA VAL A 31 9.55 -17.77 19.96
C VAL A 31 10.93 -17.38 19.45
N ILE A 32 11.96 -18.13 19.83
CA ILE A 32 13.34 -17.86 19.40
C ILE A 32 13.72 -18.91 18.34
N ALA A 33 13.96 -18.47 17.11
CA ALA A 33 14.49 -19.26 16.00
C ALA A 33 16.03 -19.29 16.02
N ASP A 34 16.64 -20.03 15.10
CA ASP A 34 18.08 -20.21 14.97
C ASP A 34 18.78 -19.03 14.28
N GLY A 35 20.03 -19.27 13.89
CA GLY A 35 20.88 -18.34 13.17
C GLY A 35 21.27 -18.86 11.78
N ALA A 36 22.34 -18.31 11.19
CA ALA A 36 22.73 -18.64 9.82
C ALA A 36 23.25 -20.06 9.59
N MET A 37 22.47 -20.88 8.89
CA MET A 37 22.90 -22.16 8.31
C MET A 37 24.14 -22.00 7.39
N GLY A 38 24.10 -21.05 6.45
CA GLY A 38 25.18 -20.83 5.50
C GLY A 38 26.51 -20.43 6.16
N THR A 39 26.47 -19.59 7.19
CA THR A 39 27.67 -19.19 7.96
C THR A 39 28.25 -20.38 8.72
N MET A 40 27.41 -21.25 9.29
CA MET A 40 27.85 -22.46 9.98
C MET A 40 28.49 -23.46 9.00
N LEU A 41 27.89 -23.66 7.83
CA LEU A 41 28.43 -24.54 6.78
C LEU A 41 29.84 -24.13 6.33
N GLN A 42 30.13 -22.83 6.24
CA GLN A 42 31.45 -22.32 5.87
C GLN A 42 32.55 -22.69 6.89
N GLN A 43 32.20 -23.10 8.11
CA GLN A 43 33.16 -23.54 9.13
C GLN A 43 33.56 -25.01 8.99
N HIS A 44 32.88 -25.76 8.12
CA HIS A 44 33.19 -27.15 7.83
C HIS A 44 34.10 -27.27 6.61
N ASP A 45 35.08 -28.18 6.68
CA ASP A 45 35.94 -28.52 5.54
C ASP A 45 35.17 -29.49 4.62
N LEU A 46 34.41 -28.93 3.67
CA LEU A 46 33.57 -29.66 2.72
C LEU A 46 34.21 -29.66 1.33
N SER A 47 34.30 -30.85 0.73
CA SER A 47 34.86 -31.07 -0.59
C SER A 47 33.84 -30.74 -1.69
N ILE A 48 34.23 -29.86 -2.63
CA ILE A 48 33.41 -29.53 -3.80
C ILE A 48 33.09 -30.79 -4.62
N ASP A 49 34.09 -31.64 -4.88
CA ASP A 49 33.93 -32.83 -5.75
C ASP A 49 33.05 -33.91 -5.12
N THR A 50 33.15 -34.13 -3.80
CA THR A 50 32.51 -35.27 -3.13
C THR A 50 31.28 -34.89 -2.31
N ASP A 51 31.37 -33.86 -1.48
CA ASP A 51 30.26 -33.41 -0.62
C ASP A 51 29.24 -32.61 -1.45
N PHE A 52 29.70 -31.65 -2.26
CA PHE A 52 28.82 -30.88 -3.14
C PHE A 52 28.53 -31.55 -4.49
N GLN A 53 29.18 -32.68 -4.80
CA GLN A 53 29.04 -33.38 -6.09
C GLN A 53 29.35 -32.50 -7.33
N GLY A 54 30.28 -31.56 -7.18
CA GLY A 54 30.62 -30.57 -8.22
C GLY A 54 29.65 -29.38 -8.31
N LEU A 55 28.63 -29.30 -7.45
CA LEU A 55 27.64 -28.21 -7.38
C LEU A 55 28.06 -27.16 -6.35
N GLU A 56 29.20 -26.50 -6.59
CA GLU A 56 29.78 -25.52 -5.67
C GLU A 56 28.76 -24.44 -5.25
N GLY A 57 28.54 -24.31 -3.94
CA GLY A 57 27.62 -23.32 -3.36
C GLY A 57 26.14 -23.75 -3.28
N CYS A 58 25.77 -24.91 -3.83
CA CYS A 58 24.42 -25.46 -3.68
C CYS A 58 24.30 -26.14 -2.30
N ASN A 59 23.99 -25.38 -1.25
CA ASN A 59 23.92 -25.92 0.12
C ASN A 59 22.83 -26.99 0.28
N GLU A 60 21.78 -26.93 -0.53
CA GLU A 60 20.66 -27.87 -0.48
C GLU A 60 21.08 -29.30 -0.82
N ILE A 61 22.12 -29.49 -1.64
CA ILE A 61 22.62 -30.84 -1.98
C ILE A 61 23.13 -31.59 -0.74
N LEU A 62 23.60 -30.85 0.28
CA LEU A 62 24.13 -31.40 1.52
C LEU A 62 23.05 -32.10 2.34
N ASN A 63 21.76 -31.81 2.10
CA ASN A 63 20.65 -32.57 2.69
C ASN A 63 20.68 -34.06 2.31
N VAL A 64 21.31 -34.39 1.18
CA VAL A 64 21.44 -35.77 0.70
C VAL A 64 22.84 -36.31 0.95
N THR A 65 23.86 -35.50 0.70
CA THR A 65 25.25 -35.96 0.71
C THR A 65 25.90 -35.91 2.09
N ARG A 66 25.55 -34.91 2.91
CA ARG A 66 26.11 -34.67 4.25
C ARG A 66 25.03 -34.34 5.30
N PRO A 67 24.02 -35.22 5.47
CA PRO A 67 22.98 -35.02 6.49
C PRO A 67 23.56 -34.99 7.92
N ASP A 68 24.73 -35.59 8.13
CA ASP A 68 25.47 -35.54 9.40
C ASP A 68 25.92 -34.12 9.76
N VAL A 69 26.29 -33.32 8.76
CA VAL A 69 26.71 -31.91 8.98
C VAL A 69 25.49 -31.04 9.26
N ILE A 70 24.43 -31.20 8.46
CA ILE A 70 23.20 -30.42 8.61
C ILE A 70 22.55 -30.68 9.98
N SER A 71 22.40 -31.94 10.38
CA SER A 71 21.90 -32.29 11.73
C SER A 71 22.81 -31.75 12.84
N GLY A 72 24.13 -31.85 12.68
CA GLY A 72 25.09 -31.29 13.65
C GLY A 72 24.93 -29.78 13.86
N ILE A 73 24.60 -29.02 12.81
CA ILE A 73 24.33 -27.58 12.91
C ILE A 73 23.01 -27.33 13.65
N HIS A 74 21.92 -28.03 13.30
CA HIS A 74 20.65 -27.90 14.04
C HIS A 74 20.82 -28.26 15.52
N ASP A 75 21.53 -29.34 15.83
CA ASP A 75 21.79 -29.78 17.20
C ASP A 75 22.58 -28.72 17.98
N ALA A 76 23.56 -28.07 17.34
CA ALA A 76 24.33 -26.99 17.95
C ALA A 76 23.46 -25.78 18.29
N TYR A 77 22.51 -25.42 17.42
CA TYR A 77 21.55 -24.36 17.69
C TYR A 77 20.55 -24.75 18.79
N PHE A 78 19.95 -25.95 18.75
CA PHE A 78 19.05 -26.42 19.82
C PHE A 78 19.73 -26.49 21.19
N ALA A 79 21.01 -26.83 21.24
CA ALA A 79 21.79 -26.86 22.49
C ALA A 79 21.89 -25.48 23.18
N THR A 80 21.68 -24.37 22.46
CA THR A 80 21.62 -23.02 23.04
C THR A 80 20.30 -22.74 23.75
N GLY A 81 19.27 -23.55 23.51
CA GLY A 81 17.95 -23.43 24.13
C GLY A 81 16.91 -22.68 23.31
N ILE A 82 17.15 -22.37 22.02
CA ILE A 82 16.14 -21.83 21.08
C ILE A 82 14.94 -22.76 20.92
N ASP A 83 13.83 -22.26 20.39
CA ASP A 83 12.56 -22.95 20.22
C ASP A 83 12.39 -23.61 18.84
N ALA A 84 12.94 -23.00 17.79
CA ALA A 84 12.73 -23.42 16.42
C ALA A 84 14.01 -23.38 15.59
N VAL A 85 14.09 -24.17 14.53
CA VAL A 85 15.16 -24.11 13.52
C VAL A 85 14.57 -23.95 12.12
N GLU A 86 15.27 -23.23 11.26
CA GLU A 86 15.02 -23.20 9.83
C GLU A 86 15.58 -24.45 9.14
N THR A 87 14.88 -24.95 8.12
CA THR A 87 15.38 -26.05 7.29
C THR A 87 16.49 -25.57 6.35
N ASN A 88 17.47 -26.42 6.02
CA ASN A 88 18.46 -26.10 4.98
C ASN A 88 17.86 -26.21 3.56
N THR A 89 16.90 -25.33 3.24
CA THR A 89 16.10 -25.38 2.01
C THR A 89 15.90 -24.02 1.35
N PHE A 90 16.63 -23.00 1.78
CA PHE A 90 16.55 -21.64 1.24
C PHE A 90 16.58 -21.61 -0.29
N GLY A 91 17.55 -22.30 -0.88
CA GLY A 91 17.75 -22.41 -2.33
C GLY A 91 17.04 -23.58 -3.00
N ALA A 92 16.15 -24.31 -2.29
CA ALA A 92 15.43 -25.47 -2.85
C ALA A 92 14.25 -25.01 -3.72
N ASN A 93 14.49 -24.07 -4.62
CA ASN A 93 13.51 -23.49 -5.54
C ASN A 93 14.00 -23.59 -6.98
N TRP A 94 13.09 -23.43 -7.94
CA TRP A 94 13.39 -23.58 -9.37
C TRP A 94 14.54 -22.71 -9.84
N SER A 95 14.50 -21.41 -9.55
CA SER A 95 15.49 -20.49 -10.09
C SER A 95 16.92 -20.76 -9.60
N ASN A 96 17.09 -21.17 -8.33
CA ASN A 96 18.40 -21.52 -7.80
C ASN A 96 18.88 -22.87 -8.34
N LEU A 97 18.04 -23.91 -8.27
CA LEU A 97 18.43 -25.26 -8.69
C LEU A 97 18.63 -25.37 -10.21
N SER A 98 17.98 -24.52 -11.00
CA SER A 98 18.22 -24.43 -12.45
C SER A 98 19.62 -23.91 -12.78
N ASP A 99 20.23 -23.05 -11.96
CA ASP A 99 21.61 -22.60 -12.18
C ASP A 99 22.62 -23.77 -12.03
N TYR A 100 22.20 -24.85 -11.35
CA TYR A 100 22.94 -26.10 -11.18
C TYR A 100 22.45 -27.24 -12.10
N GLY A 101 21.36 -27.03 -12.86
CA GLY A 101 20.76 -28.05 -13.74
C GLY A 101 20.09 -29.21 -12.99
N ILE A 102 19.58 -28.97 -11.77
CA ILE A 102 18.93 -29.98 -10.92
C ILE A 102 17.56 -29.50 -10.39
N ASP A 103 16.86 -28.64 -11.14
CA ASP A 103 15.54 -28.15 -10.77
C ASP A 103 14.43 -29.23 -10.76
N ASP A 104 14.72 -30.43 -11.27
CA ASP A 104 13.87 -31.61 -11.10
C ASP A 104 13.91 -32.17 -9.66
N ARG A 105 14.85 -31.71 -8.82
CA ARG A 105 15.06 -32.20 -7.44
C ARG A 105 14.52 -31.28 -6.33
N ILE A 106 13.74 -30.24 -6.68
CA ILE A 106 13.13 -29.29 -5.72
C ILE A 106 12.46 -30.02 -4.54
N HIS A 107 11.51 -30.92 -4.85
CA HIS A 107 10.73 -31.64 -3.83
C HIS A 107 11.62 -32.53 -2.96
N GLU A 108 12.54 -33.27 -3.58
CA GLU A 108 13.45 -34.20 -2.88
C GLU A 108 14.32 -33.44 -1.86
N LEU A 109 14.98 -32.36 -2.29
CA LEU A 109 15.89 -31.62 -1.43
C LEU A 109 15.14 -30.89 -0.31
N ALA A 110 13.96 -30.36 -0.60
CA ALA A 110 13.08 -29.75 0.40
C ALA A 110 12.62 -30.76 1.46
N GLN A 111 12.15 -31.94 1.02
CA GLN A 111 11.72 -33.02 1.91
C GLN A 111 12.86 -33.52 2.81
N ARG A 112 14.06 -33.69 2.24
CA ARG A 112 15.23 -34.15 3.00
C ARG A 112 15.69 -33.13 4.03
N GLY A 113 15.75 -31.85 3.65
CA GLY A 113 16.09 -30.77 4.59
C GLY A 113 15.10 -30.69 5.76
N ALA A 114 13.80 -30.72 5.48
CA ALA A 114 12.76 -30.73 6.51
C ALA A 114 12.82 -31.98 7.42
N ARG A 115 13.08 -33.16 6.85
CA ARG A 115 13.22 -34.39 7.65
C ARG A 115 14.40 -34.32 8.62
N ILE A 116 15.56 -33.81 8.18
CA ILE A 116 16.75 -33.69 9.04
C ILE A 116 16.46 -32.75 10.21
N ALA A 117 15.89 -31.57 9.93
CA ALA A 117 15.51 -30.62 10.97
C ALA A 117 14.47 -31.20 11.96
N ARG A 118 13.49 -31.96 11.46
CA ARG A 118 12.49 -32.68 12.29
C ARG A 118 13.15 -33.69 13.22
N ASP A 119 14.05 -34.52 12.70
CA ASP A 119 14.72 -35.55 13.49
C ASP A 119 15.59 -34.91 14.61
N SER A 120 16.31 -33.82 14.31
CA SER A 120 17.04 -33.03 15.32
C SER A 120 16.12 -32.37 16.34
N ALA A 121 14.98 -31.82 15.89
CA ALA A 121 13.98 -31.23 16.77
C ALA A 121 13.47 -32.28 17.77
N GLU A 122 12.98 -33.42 17.30
CA GLU A 122 12.47 -34.52 18.15
C GLU A 122 13.54 -35.07 19.11
N ALA A 123 14.80 -35.14 18.67
CA ALA A 123 15.91 -35.52 19.53
C ALA A 123 16.12 -34.51 20.68
N ALA A 124 16.05 -33.21 20.40
CA ALA A 124 16.12 -32.17 21.42
C ALA A 124 14.91 -32.20 22.37
N GLU A 125 13.69 -32.44 21.86
CA GLU A 125 12.49 -32.63 22.69
C GLU A 125 12.64 -33.81 23.66
N ALA A 126 13.22 -34.91 23.21
CA ALA A 126 13.44 -36.09 24.04
C ALA A 126 14.41 -35.81 25.21
N VAL A 127 15.25 -34.77 25.09
CA VAL A 127 16.21 -34.36 26.13
C VAL A 127 15.56 -33.46 27.19
N ASP A 128 14.77 -32.46 26.79
CA ASP A 128 14.26 -31.43 27.72
C ASP A 128 12.74 -31.35 27.85
N GLY A 129 11.99 -32.13 27.07
CA GLY A 129 10.53 -32.22 27.10
C GLY A 129 9.79 -31.01 26.54
N ARG A 130 10.48 -30.03 25.96
CA ARG A 130 9.85 -28.84 25.35
C ARG A 130 9.53 -29.10 23.90
N VAL A 131 8.41 -28.57 23.41
CA VAL A 131 8.09 -28.62 21.98
C VAL A 131 9.10 -27.79 21.18
N ARG A 132 9.66 -28.36 20.12
CA ARG A 132 10.54 -27.73 19.13
C ARG A 132 9.87 -27.64 17.78
N TRP A 133 10.10 -26.53 17.08
CA TRP A 133 9.48 -26.29 15.79
C TRP A 133 10.47 -26.30 14.63
N VAL A 134 9.98 -26.70 13.46
CA VAL A 134 10.72 -26.68 12.19
C VAL A 134 10.08 -25.66 11.26
N LEU A 135 10.83 -24.61 10.91
CA LEU A 135 10.41 -23.59 9.95
C LEU A 135 10.95 -23.97 8.58
N GLY A 136 10.04 -24.25 7.63
CA GLY A 136 10.39 -24.60 6.26
C GLY A 136 10.87 -23.38 5.49
N SER A 137 12.18 -23.13 5.45
CA SER A 137 12.81 -21.99 4.78
C SER A 137 12.60 -22.05 3.26
N MET A 138 12.09 -20.96 2.71
CA MET A 138 11.83 -20.76 1.29
C MET A 138 12.38 -19.40 0.86
N GLY A 139 13.58 -19.40 0.27
CA GLY A 139 14.23 -18.18 -0.23
C GLY A 139 13.63 -17.67 -1.55
N PRO A 140 13.95 -16.42 -1.93
CA PRO A 140 13.34 -15.73 -3.08
C PRO A 140 13.72 -16.36 -4.42
N GLY A 141 14.90 -16.96 -4.53
CA GLY A 141 15.43 -17.40 -5.81
C GLY A 141 16.28 -16.34 -6.53
N THR A 142 16.68 -16.60 -7.78
CA THR A 142 17.51 -15.66 -8.58
C THR A 142 16.73 -14.88 -9.65
N LYS A 143 15.43 -15.14 -9.84
CA LYS A 143 14.61 -14.52 -10.90
C LYS A 143 13.50 -13.63 -10.32
N LEU A 144 13.33 -12.44 -10.89
CA LEU A 144 12.37 -11.42 -10.44
C LEU A 144 11.23 -11.31 -11.47
N PRO A 145 10.01 -11.80 -11.18
CA PRO A 145 8.88 -11.73 -12.10
C PRO A 145 8.45 -10.29 -12.40
N SER A 146 8.62 -9.34 -11.47
CA SER A 146 8.35 -7.92 -11.73
C SER A 146 9.26 -7.29 -12.79
N LEU A 147 10.39 -7.93 -13.12
CA LEU A 147 11.29 -7.56 -14.22
C LEU A 147 11.12 -8.44 -15.47
N GLY A 148 10.13 -9.34 -15.48
CA GLY A 148 9.87 -10.23 -16.61
C GLY A 148 10.88 -11.37 -16.78
N HIS A 149 11.69 -11.69 -15.76
CA HIS A 149 12.64 -12.82 -15.83
C HIS A 149 11.93 -14.19 -15.91
N THR A 150 10.69 -14.27 -15.44
CA THR A 150 9.82 -15.46 -15.45
C THR A 150 8.37 -15.01 -15.24
N THR A 151 7.41 -15.94 -15.28
CA THR A 151 5.99 -15.66 -15.03
C THR A 151 5.60 -15.95 -13.58
N TYR A 152 4.57 -15.24 -13.10
CA TYR A 152 3.95 -15.48 -11.80
C TYR A 152 3.50 -16.94 -11.64
N ASP A 153 2.79 -17.49 -12.63
CA ASP A 153 2.24 -18.85 -12.58
C ASP A 153 3.35 -19.92 -12.52
N HIS A 154 4.45 -19.74 -13.26
CA HIS A 154 5.59 -20.66 -13.20
C HIS A 154 6.26 -20.67 -11.82
N LEU A 155 6.43 -19.49 -11.21
CA LEU A 155 6.94 -19.40 -9.84
C LEU A 155 5.98 -20.03 -8.83
N LYS A 156 4.68 -19.75 -8.93
CA LYS A 156 3.66 -20.33 -8.05
C LYS A 156 3.71 -21.86 -8.07
N GLN A 157 3.76 -22.46 -9.26
CA GLN A 157 3.82 -23.91 -9.44
C GLN A 157 5.11 -24.52 -8.88
N THR A 158 6.25 -23.88 -9.12
CA THR A 158 7.56 -24.39 -8.65
C THR A 158 7.77 -24.21 -7.15
N PHE A 159 7.28 -23.12 -6.56
CA PHE A 159 7.23 -22.98 -5.10
C PHE A 159 6.27 -23.99 -4.45
N ALA A 160 5.19 -24.39 -5.13
CA ALA A 160 4.33 -25.46 -4.64
C ALA A 160 5.08 -26.79 -4.50
N LEU A 161 6.01 -27.11 -5.41
CA LEU A 161 6.85 -28.33 -5.30
C LEU A 161 7.74 -28.30 -4.05
N GLN A 162 8.34 -27.15 -3.75
CA GLN A 162 9.15 -26.97 -2.54
C GLN A 162 8.28 -27.11 -1.29
N ALA A 163 7.12 -26.43 -1.27
CA ALA A 163 6.18 -26.46 -0.15
C ALA A 163 5.62 -27.88 0.09
N GLU A 164 5.31 -28.64 -0.96
CA GLU A 164 4.94 -30.06 -0.85
C GLU A 164 6.06 -30.88 -0.20
N GLY A 165 7.31 -30.66 -0.59
CA GLY A 165 8.47 -31.32 0.01
C GLY A 165 8.60 -31.00 1.50
N LEU A 166 8.44 -29.73 1.88
CA LEU A 166 8.48 -29.28 3.28
C LEU A 166 7.37 -29.92 4.13
N ILE A 167 6.13 -30.00 3.62
CA ILE A 167 5.03 -30.74 4.28
C ILE A 167 5.42 -32.21 4.46
N ASP A 168 5.86 -32.86 3.39
CA ASP A 168 6.19 -34.30 3.39
C ASP A 168 7.40 -34.63 4.28
N GLY A 169 8.29 -33.66 4.52
CA GLY A 169 9.43 -33.76 5.42
C GLY A 169 9.10 -33.46 6.89
N GLY A 170 7.91 -32.90 7.16
CA GLY A 170 7.42 -32.64 8.51
C GLY A 170 7.75 -31.26 9.06
N ALA A 171 7.80 -30.22 8.21
CA ALA A 171 7.85 -28.83 8.67
C ALA A 171 6.58 -28.44 9.45
N ASP A 172 6.70 -27.48 10.38
CA ASP A 172 5.58 -26.98 11.18
C ASP A 172 4.96 -25.71 10.61
N ALA A 173 5.73 -24.92 9.85
CA ALA A 173 5.32 -23.72 9.15
C ALA A 173 6.15 -23.55 7.88
N PHE A 174 5.64 -22.79 6.92
CA PHE A 174 6.43 -22.23 5.83
C PHE A 174 7.01 -20.89 6.28
N LEU A 175 8.27 -20.65 5.94
CA LEU A 175 8.94 -19.37 6.13
C LEU A 175 9.41 -18.87 4.77
N VAL A 176 8.59 -18.05 4.12
CA VAL A 176 8.94 -17.36 2.87
C VAL A 176 9.77 -16.15 3.24
N GLU A 177 11.08 -16.27 3.14
CA GLU A 177 12.02 -15.32 3.73
C GLU A 177 12.92 -14.64 2.71
N THR A 178 13.61 -13.58 3.14
CA THR A 178 14.48 -12.75 2.30
C THR A 178 13.76 -12.27 1.03
N SER A 179 12.46 -11.99 1.13
CA SER A 179 11.64 -11.57 -0.02
C SER A 179 12.10 -10.21 -0.54
N GLN A 180 12.40 -10.13 -1.85
CA GLN A 180 12.94 -8.93 -2.51
C GLN A 180 11.97 -8.29 -3.52
N ASP A 181 11.02 -9.08 -4.03
CA ASP A 181 10.01 -8.68 -5.01
C ASP A 181 8.63 -9.18 -4.57
N LEU A 182 7.68 -8.26 -4.38
CA LEU A 182 6.35 -8.60 -3.89
C LEU A 182 5.60 -9.58 -4.81
N LEU A 183 5.81 -9.51 -6.13
CA LEU A 183 5.14 -10.44 -7.07
C LEU A 183 5.65 -11.88 -6.90
N GLN A 184 6.94 -12.04 -6.64
CA GLN A 184 7.57 -13.31 -6.32
C GLN A 184 7.06 -13.86 -4.98
N THR A 185 6.99 -13.02 -3.95
CA THR A 185 6.46 -13.40 -2.64
C THR A 185 5.00 -13.84 -2.73
N LYS A 186 4.16 -13.13 -3.50
CA LYS A 186 2.78 -13.53 -3.79
C LYS A 186 2.72 -14.92 -4.45
N ALA A 187 3.64 -15.21 -5.37
CA ALA A 187 3.72 -16.51 -6.02
C ALA A 187 4.12 -17.61 -5.02
N ALA A 188 5.09 -17.34 -4.14
CA ALA A 188 5.50 -18.28 -3.09
C ALA A 188 4.39 -18.58 -2.08
N VAL A 189 3.68 -17.55 -1.59
CA VAL A 189 2.54 -17.71 -0.66
C VAL A 189 1.43 -18.54 -1.30
N ASN A 190 1.07 -18.28 -2.56
CA ASN A 190 0.05 -19.07 -3.25
C ASN A 190 0.55 -20.47 -3.65
N GLY A 191 1.86 -20.65 -3.86
CA GLY A 191 2.48 -21.97 -3.99
C GLY A 191 2.34 -22.79 -2.70
N CYS A 192 2.53 -22.17 -1.53
CA CYS A 192 2.27 -22.79 -0.23
C CYS A 192 0.79 -23.19 -0.08
N ARG A 193 -0.14 -22.30 -0.43
CA ARG A 193 -1.59 -22.59 -0.41
C ARG A 193 -1.95 -23.75 -1.35
N GLN A 194 -1.36 -23.80 -2.54
CA GLN A 194 -1.55 -24.89 -3.48
C GLN A 194 -1.05 -26.23 -2.90
N ALA A 195 0.13 -26.24 -2.27
CA ALA A 195 0.66 -27.41 -1.59
C ALA A 195 -0.22 -27.87 -0.41
N ILE A 196 -0.75 -26.92 0.39
CA ILE A 196 -1.72 -27.21 1.46
C ILE A 196 -2.94 -27.92 0.91
N VAL A 197 -3.54 -27.40 -0.18
CA VAL A 197 -4.70 -28.03 -0.82
C VAL A 197 -4.35 -29.42 -1.38
N ALA A 198 -3.19 -29.55 -2.01
CA ALA A 198 -2.74 -30.82 -2.60
C ALA A 198 -2.47 -31.91 -1.56
N ARG A 199 -1.99 -31.55 -0.37
CA ARG A 199 -1.66 -32.49 0.73
C ARG A 199 -2.74 -32.61 1.80
N GLY A 200 -3.68 -31.67 1.85
CA GLY A 200 -4.71 -31.59 2.88
C GLY A 200 -4.17 -31.31 4.29
N ILE A 201 -3.00 -30.67 4.38
CA ILE A 201 -2.32 -30.33 5.64
C ILE A 201 -2.07 -28.82 5.65
N ARG A 202 -2.72 -28.10 6.56
CA ARG A 202 -2.59 -26.64 6.66
C ARG A 202 -1.43 -26.27 7.58
N LEU A 203 -0.30 -25.87 6.99
CA LEU A 203 0.78 -25.22 7.73
C LEU A 203 0.57 -23.70 7.75
N PRO A 204 0.98 -23.00 8.83
CA PRO A 204 1.10 -21.55 8.85
C PRO A 204 2.06 -21.04 7.79
N ILE A 205 1.80 -19.85 7.24
CA ILE A 205 2.66 -19.18 6.25
C ILE A 205 3.23 -17.91 6.88
N PHE A 206 4.51 -17.91 7.19
CA PHE A 206 5.24 -16.74 7.66
C PHE A 206 5.96 -16.10 6.48
N VAL A 207 5.98 -14.77 6.43
CA VAL A 207 6.65 -14.01 5.37
C VAL A 207 7.61 -13.00 5.97
N GLU A 208 8.87 -13.05 5.55
CA GLU A 208 9.87 -12.05 5.91
C GLU A 208 10.38 -11.33 4.65
N VAL A 209 10.27 -10.01 4.66
CA VAL A 209 10.79 -9.14 3.59
C VAL A 209 12.18 -8.64 3.95
N THR A 210 13.04 -8.47 2.94
CA THR A 210 14.34 -7.86 3.14
C THR A 210 14.31 -6.41 2.71
N VAL A 211 14.84 -5.53 3.57
CA VAL A 211 14.94 -4.09 3.31
C VAL A 211 16.42 -3.70 3.25
N GLU A 212 16.80 -2.97 2.21
CA GLU A 212 18.16 -2.48 2.03
C GLU A 212 18.44 -1.23 2.90
N THR A 213 19.69 -0.79 2.92
CA THR A 213 20.10 0.43 3.64
C THR A 213 19.41 1.71 3.14
N THR A 214 18.82 1.66 1.94
CA THR A 214 17.98 2.72 1.37
C THR A 214 16.62 2.85 2.07
N GLY A 215 16.21 1.85 2.87
CA GLY A 215 14.91 1.81 3.55
C GLY A 215 13.77 1.23 2.72
N THR A 216 14.06 0.61 1.57
CA THR A 216 13.08 -0.12 0.75
C THR A 216 13.57 -1.52 0.40
N MET A 217 12.67 -2.39 -0.06
CA MET A 217 13.04 -3.64 -0.73
C MET A 217 13.81 -3.36 -2.04
N LEU A 218 14.43 -4.39 -2.63
CA LEU A 218 15.20 -4.29 -3.88
C LEU A 218 14.41 -3.62 -5.02
N MET A 219 13.13 -3.93 -5.14
CA MET A 219 12.24 -3.38 -6.17
C MET A 219 11.71 -1.97 -5.84
N GLY A 220 12.11 -1.38 -4.71
CA GLY A 220 11.71 -0.05 -4.27
C GLY A 220 10.45 -0.02 -3.39
N SER A 221 9.91 -1.17 -2.99
CA SER A 221 8.75 -1.28 -2.10
C SER A 221 9.09 -0.80 -0.70
N GLU A 222 8.29 0.12 -0.17
CA GLU A 222 8.34 0.44 1.26
C GLU A 222 7.63 -0.63 2.11
N ILE A 223 7.85 -0.59 3.42
CA ILE A 223 7.28 -1.58 4.35
C ILE A 223 5.74 -1.54 4.41
N GLY A 224 5.13 -0.36 4.26
CA GLY A 224 3.67 -0.22 4.19
C GLY A 224 3.10 -0.88 2.93
N ALA A 225 3.73 -0.68 1.77
CA ALA A 225 3.34 -1.35 0.54
C ALA A 225 3.44 -2.88 0.66
N ALA A 226 4.50 -3.38 1.30
CA ALA A 226 4.67 -4.81 1.55
C ALA A 226 3.57 -5.37 2.47
N LEU A 227 3.25 -4.70 3.58
CA LEU A 227 2.17 -5.09 4.47
C LEU A 227 0.83 -5.14 3.74
N THR A 228 0.48 -4.07 3.02
CA THR A 228 -0.76 -3.95 2.27
C THR A 228 -0.87 -5.00 1.15
N ALA A 229 0.24 -5.38 0.52
CA ALA A 229 0.25 -6.41 -0.52
C ALA A 229 0.13 -7.84 0.02
N LEU A 230 0.72 -8.13 1.18
CA LEU A 230 0.95 -9.50 1.65
C LEU A 230 -0.07 -9.95 2.71
N GLU A 231 -0.50 -9.07 3.63
CA GLU A 231 -1.46 -9.43 4.67
C GLU A 231 -2.80 -9.94 4.12
N PRO A 232 -3.39 -9.35 3.06
CA PRO A 232 -4.64 -9.85 2.46
C PRO A 232 -4.54 -11.24 1.82
N LEU A 233 -3.31 -11.74 1.60
CA LEU A 233 -3.05 -13.13 1.20
C LEU A 233 -3.18 -14.09 2.39
N GLY A 234 -3.66 -13.66 3.55
CA GLY A 234 -3.89 -14.52 4.71
C GLY A 234 -2.61 -15.21 5.21
N VAL A 235 -1.49 -14.49 5.18
CA VAL A 235 -0.26 -14.91 5.86
C VAL A 235 -0.49 -14.91 7.36
N ASP A 236 0.18 -15.79 8.11
CA ASP A 236 -0.02 -15.92 9.55
C ASP A 236 0.99 -15.11 10.38
N ALA A 237 2.09 -14.64 9.77
CA ALA A 237 3.03 -13.67 10.37
C ALA A 237 3.77 -12.90 9.27
N ILE A 238 4.19 -11.68 9.58
CA ILE A 238 5.00 -10.82 8.69
C ILE A 238 6.22 -10.27 9.42
N GLY A 239 7.37 -10.14 8.75
CA GLY A 239 8.59 -9.74 9.42
C GLY A 239 9.69 -9.23 8.50
N LEU A 240 10.88 -9.07 9.07
CA LEU A 240 12.08 -8.69 8.36
C LEU A 240 13.26 -9.60 8.67
N ASN A 241 14.01 -9.96 7.65
CA ASN A 241 15.29 -10.63 7.81
C ASN A 241 16.32 -10.22 6.76
N CYS A 242 17.58 -10.55 7.04
CA CYS A 242 18.72 -10.33 6.17
C CYS A 242 18.95 -8.85 5.75
N ALA A 243 19.88 -8.64 4.80
CA ALA A 243 20.44 -7.39 4.26
C ALA A 243 21.05 -6.40 5.27
N THR A 244 20.36 -6.12 6.37
CA THR A 244 20.69 -5.09 7.35
C THR A 244 20.77 -5.65 8.77
N GLY A 245 21.30 -4.82 9.69
CA GLY A 245 21.34 -5.14 11.10
C GLY A 245 20.11 -4.61 11.84
N PRO A 246 20.06 -4.80 13.17
CA PRO A 246 18.93 -4.33 13.97
C PRO A 246 18.68 -2.82 13.90
N ALA A 247 19.74 -2.01 13.72
CA ALA A 247 19.61 -0.55 13.70
C ALA A 247 18.74 -0.07 12.54
N GLU A 248 18.94 -0.62 11.34
CA GLU A 248 18.21 -0.23 10.14
C GLU A 248 16.77 -0.77 10.12
N MET A 249 16.52 -1.92 10.75
CA MET A 249 15.19 -2.57 10.79
C MET A 249 14.19 -1.89 11.74
N SER A 250 14.68 -1.14 12.74
CA SER A 250 13.85 -0.62 13.85
C SER A 250 12.63 0.18 13.41
N GLU A 251 12.77 1.07 12.42
CA GLU A 251 11.63 1.88 11.95
C GLU A 251 10.60 1.07 11.16
N HIS A 252 11.06 0.07 10.41
CA HIS A 252 10.17 -0.86 9.71
C HIS A 252 9.39 -1.73 10.70
N LEU A 253 10.05 -2.21 11.76
CA LEU A 253 9.39 -2.93 12.85
C LEU A 253 8.40 -2.07 13.62
N ARG A 254 8.70 -0.77 13.83
CA ARG A 254 7.75 0.18 14.42
C ARG A 254 6.49 0.31 13.57
N HIS A 255 6.64 0.46 12.26
CA HIS A 255 5.52 0.53 11.34
C HIS A 255 4.69 -0.76 11.37
N LEU A 256 5.32 -1.94 11.24
CA LEU A 256 4.62 -3.23 11.34
C LEU A 256 3.94 -3.39 12.71
N SER A 257 4.60 -2.98 13.81
CA SER A 257 4.04 -3.04 15.17
C SER A 257 2.73 -2.28 15.27
N LYS A 258 2.65 -1.15 14.58
CA LYS A 258 1.49 -0.26 14.58
C LYS A 258 0.37 -0.76 13.67
N HIS A 259 0.70 -1.36 12.51
CA HIS A 259 -0.29 -1.59 11.45
C HIS A 259 -0.60 -3.07 11.15
N SER A 260 0.28 -4.00 11.48
CA SER A 260 0.08 -5.43 11.20
C SER A 260 -0.94 -6.06 12.16
N THR A 261 -1.96 -6.70 11.64
CA THR A 261 -2.91 -7.49 12.44
C THR A 261 -2.34 -8.86 12.82
N VAL A 262 -1.39 -9.37 12.03
CA VAL A 262 -0.69 -10.63 12.29
C VAL A 262 0.58 -10.42 13.13
N PRO A 263 1.07 -11.45 13.85
CA PRO A 263 2.33 -11.38 14.58
C PRO A 263 3.53 -10.94 13.73
N ILE A 264 4.52 -10.38 14.41
CA ILE A 264 5.71 -9.81 13.79
C ILE A 264 6.93 -10.67 14.08
N ALA A 265 7.71 -10.95 13.04
CA ALA A 265 8.95 -11.70 13.09
C ALA A 265 10.17 -10.81 12.75
N CYS A 266 11.34 -11.10 13.32
CA CYS A 266 12.58 -10.45 12.89
C CYS A 266 13.83 -11.32 13.10
N MET A 267 14.61 -11.50 12.02
CA MET A 267 15.86 -12.26 12.01
C MET A 267 16.97 -11.43 11.35
N PRO A 268 17.54 -10.43 12.06
CA PRO A 268 18.54 -9.52 11.49
C PRO A 268 19.89 -10.20 11.27
N ASN A 269 20.72 -9.63 10.40
CA ASN A 269 22.14 -10.00 10.33
C ASN A 269 22.87 -9.61 11.61
N ALA A 270 24.03 -10.21 11.87
CA ALA A 270 24.97 -9.76 12.90
C ALA A 270 25.69 -8.45 12.47
N GLY A 271 24.91 -7.42 12.14
CA GLY A 271 25.38 -6.15 11.60
C GLY A 271 25.57 -6.18 10.08
N LEU A 272 26.02 -5.06 9.52
CA LEU A 272 26.33 -4.98 8.08
C LEU A 272 27.60 -5.78 7.76
N PRO A 273 27.64 -6.51 6.63
CA PRO A 273 28.81 -7.28 6.24
C PRO A 273 30.01 -6.38 5.93
N VAL A 274 31.16 -6.71 6.52
CA VAL A 274 32.45 -6.09 6.23
C VAL A 274 33.24 -7.04 5.35
N LEU A 275 33.48 -6.67 4.10
CA LEU A 275 34.25 -7.50 3.16
C LEU A 275 35.75 -7.45 3.50
N GLY A 276 36.31 -8.60 3.84
CA GLY A 276 37.74 -8.79 4.09
C GLY A 276 38.37 -9.79 3.12
N ALA A 277 39.67 -10.03 3.27
CA ALA A 277 40.43 -10.95 2.41
C ALA A 277 39.95 -12.42 2.48
N ASN A 278 39.21 -12.78 3.54
CA ASN A 278 38.70 -14.13 3.79
C ASN A 278 37.17 -14.21 3.66
N GLY A 279 36.54 -13.25 2.97
CA GLY A 279 35.08 -13.17 2.83
C GLY A 279 34.45 -12.11 3.72
N ALA A 280 33.12 -12.18 3.87
CA ALA A 280 32.34 -11.24 4.68
C ALA A 280 32.45 -11.57 6.17
N HIS A 281 32.78 -10.55 6.98
CA HIS A 281 32.76 -10.61 8.44
C HIS A 281 31.63 -9.74 8.99
N TYR A 282 30.94 -10.22 10.03
CA TYR A 282 29.80 -9.56 10.64
C TYR A 282 30.19 -9.06 12.04
N PRO A 283 30.17 -7.73 12.29
CA PRO A 283 30.81 -7.15 13.47
C PRO A 283 29.93 -7.12 14.73
N LEU A 284 28.61 -7.30 14.62
CA LEU A 284 27.71 -7.22 15.77
C LEU A 284 27.99 -8.38 16.72
N THR A 285 28.14 -8.08 18.00
CA THR A 285 28.44 -9.08 19.03
C THR A 285 27.17 -9.79 19.54
N PRO A 286 27.30 -10.96 20.20
CA PRO A 286 26.19 -11.65 20.86
C PRO A 286 25.37 -10.75 21.80
N VAL A 287 26.04 -9.91 22.59
CA VAL A 287 25.39 -9.03 23.57
C VAL A 287 24.61 -7.91 22.90
N GLU A 288 25.14 -7.35 21.80
CA GLU A 288 24.47 -6.30 21.04
C GLU A 288 23.22 -6.85 20.34
N LEU A 289 23.31 -8.03 19.72
CA LEU A 289 22.15 -8.69 19.13
C LEU A 289 21.05 -8.97 20.16
N ALA A 290 21.43 -9.54 21.32
CA ALA A 290 20.49 -9.81 22.41
C ALA A 290 19.82 -8.53 22.95
N THR A 291 20.57 -7.43 23.01
CA THR A 291 20.05 -6.13 23.45
C THR A 291 19.04 -5.55 22.46
N ALA A 292 19.31 -5.67 21.15
CA ALA A 292 18.38 -5.23 20.13
C ALA A 292 17.08 -6.04 20.14
N HIS A 293 17.17 -7.37 20.28
CA HIS A 293 15.99 -8.23 20.37
C HIS A 293 15.15 -7.96 21.63
N GLU A 294 15.78 -7.69 22.78
CA GLU A 294 15.05 -7.25 23.97
C GLU A 294 14.27 -5.96 23.72
N GLN A 295 14.87 -5.00 23.01
CA GLN A 295 14.18 -3.78 22.60
C GLN A 295 12.99 -4.10 21.69
N PHE A 296 13.18 -4.90 20.64
CA PHE A 296 12.11 -5.23 19.69
C PHE A 296 10.94 -5.95 20.37
N VAL A 297 11.21 -6.93 21.23
CA VAL A 297 10.16 -7.65 21.95
C VAL A 297 9.41 -6.72 22.91
N ARG A 298 10.12 -5.81 23.59
CA ARG A 298 9.52 -4.90 24.58
C ARG A 298 8.73 -3.76 23.95
N GLU A 299 9.24 -3.16 22.89
CA GLU A 299 8.72 -1.92 22.30
C GLU A 299 7.79 -2.19 21.12
N PHE A 300 8.07 -3.22 20.33
CA PHE A 300 7.33 -3.55 19.10
C PHE A 300 6.53 -4.85 19.21
N GLY A 301 6.66 -5.59 20.32
CA GLY A 301 5.83 -6.76 20.59
C GLY A 301 6.04 -7.92 19.62
N LEU A 302 7.28 -8.14 19.16
CA LEU A 302 7.62 -9.27 18.28
C LEU A 302 7.24 -10.62 18.89
N GLY A 303 6.70 -11.50 18.04
CA GLY A 303 6.30 -12.86 18.38
C GLY A 303 7.35 -13.91 18.04
N LEU A 304 8.18 -13.64 17.04
CA LEU A 304 9.29 -14.51 16.63
C LEU A 304 10.56 -13.66 16.44
N VAL A 305 11.68 -14.14 16.98
CA VAL A 305 12.99 -13.51 16.81
C VAL A 305 14.03 -14.57 16.48
N GLY A 306 15.09 -14.21 15.76
CA GLY A 306 16.18 -15.11 15.45
C GLY A 306 17.38 -14.37 14.89
N GLY A 307 18.18 -15.01 14.05
CA GLY A 307 19.30 -14.39 13.39
C GLY A 307 19.45 -14.84 11.94
N CYS A 308 19.99 -13.97 11.09
CA CYS A 308 20.36 -14.31 9.72
C CYS A 308 21.89 -14.31 9.59
N CYS A 309 22.46 -13.79 8.50
CA CYS A 309 23.89 -13.90 8.19
C CYS A 309 24.79 -13.40 9.34
N GLY A 310 25.80 -14.22 9.67
CA GLY A 310 26.77 -13.93 10.74
C GLY A 310 26.33 -14.33 12.15
N THR A 311 25.08 -14.76 12.36
CA THR A 311 24.60 -15.16 13.69
C THR A 311 24.96 -16.62 14.00
N THR A 312 25.66 -16.83 15.13
CA THR A 312 26.20 -18.13 15.57
C THR A 312 25.48 -18.65 16.82
N PRO A 313 25.70 -19.92 17.24
CA PRO A 313 25.20 -20.40 18.53
C PRO A 313 25.54 -19.51 19.73
N GLU A 314 26.68 -18.81 19.72
CA GLU A 314 27.03 -17.87 20.80
C GLU A 314 26.08 -16.66 20.84
N HIS A 315 25.66 -16.18 19.66
CA HIS A 315 24.68 -15.11 19.54
C HIS A 315 23.32 -15.56 20.09
N LEU A 316 22.85 -16.72 19.65
CA LEU A 316 21.53 -17.22 20.05
C LEU A 316 21.48 -17.62 21.53
N ALA A 317 22.59 -18.10 22.11
CA ALA A 317 22.68 -18.32 23.55
C ALA A 317 22.49 -17.01 24.35
N ALA A 318 23.10 -15.91 23.90
CA ALA A 318 22.93 -14.60 24.53
C ALA A 318 21.49 -14.06 24.38
N VAL A 319 20.86 -14.29 23.22
CA VAL A 319 19.45 -13.93 22.97
C VAL A 319 18.52 -14.73 23.88
N VAL A 320 18.71 -16.05 23.98
CA VAL A 320 17.95 -16.94 24.86
C VAL A 320 18.05 -16.49 26.32
N GLU A 321 19.27 -16.25 26.82
CA GLU A 321 19.49 -15.77 28.19
C GLU A 321 18.78 -14.44 28.44
N ARG A 322 18.88 -13.49 27.50
CA ARG A 322 18.29 -12.16 27.65
C ARG A 322 16.76 -12.20 27.62
N LEU A 323 16.19 -13.03 26.77
CA LEU A 323 14.75 -13.07 26.52
C LEU A 323 13.97 -14.06 27.38
N GLU A 324 14.64 -14.85 28.23
CA GLU A 324 13.99 -15.80 29.13
C GLU A 324 12.77 -15.25 29.89
N PRO A 325 12.78 -13.99 30.42
CA PRO A 325 11.59 -13.42 31.07
C PRO A 325 10.36 -13.25 30.17
N TYR A 326 10.53 -13.24 28.85
CA TYR A 326 9.46 -13.05 27.86
C TYR A 326 8.98 -14.37 27.24
N ARG A 327 9.61 -15.50 27.59
CA ARG A 327 9.29 -16.85 27.07
C ARG A 327 8.21 -17.59 27.87
N ALA A 328 7.89 -17.13 29.07
CA ALA A 328 6.83 -17.76 29.87
C ALA A 328 5.44 -17.44 29.30
N GLU A 329 4.59 -18.46 29.16
CA GLU A 329 3.18 -18.28 28.81
C GLU A 329 2.47 -17.43 29.87
N VAL A 330 1.65 -16.48 29.43
CA VAL A 330 0.74 -15.76 30.34
C VAL A 330 -0.30 -16.77 30.82
N ALA A 331 -0.24 -17.15 32.10
CA ALA A 331 -1.20 -18.06 32.71
C ALA A 331 -2.65 -17.59 32.42
N GLU A 332 -3.46 -18.50 31.88
CA GLU A 332 -4.83 -18.27 31.45
C GLU A 332 -5.67 -17.50 32.48
N GLY A 333 -6.04 -16.27 32.12
CA GLY A 333 -7.00 -15.45 32.86
C GLY A 333 -7.92 -14.62 31.96
N VAL A 334 -7.75 -14.69 30.63
CA VAL A 334 -8.61 -13.99 29.68
C VAL A 334 -9.26 -15.04 28.79
N SER A 335 -10.44 -15.48 29.23
CA SER A 335 -11.38 -16.27 28.42
C SER A 335 -11.41 -15.73 26.99
N SER A 336 -11.15 -16.61 26.04
CA SER A 336 -11.40 -16.45 24.61
C SER A 336 -12.75 -15.76 24.36
N ARG A 337 -12.73 -14.44 24.16
CA ARG A 337 -13.75 -13.80 23.34
C ARG A 337 -13.29 -14.01 21.91
N SER A 338 -13.92 -14.98 21.27
CA SER A 338 -14.06 -15.04 19.82
C SER A 338 -14.10 -13.62 19.27
N LEU A 339 -13.20 -13.33 18.32
CA LEU A 339 -13.32 -12.24 17.34
C LEU A 339 -14.54 -12.53 16.45
N ALA A 340 -15.73 -12.58 17.05
CA ALA A 340 -16.98 -12.41 16.36
C ALA A 340 -17.22 -10.90 16.34
N LEU A 341 -17.26 -10.35 15.13
CA LEU A 341 -17.78 -9.02 14.85
C LEU A 341 -19.08 -8.79 15.66
N PRO A 342 -19.27 -7.60 16.27
CA PRO A 342 -20.40 -7.38 17.17
C PRO A 342 -21.72 -7.48 16.40
N ARG A 343 -22.50 -8.53 16.68
CA ARG A 343 -23.91 -8.60 16.29
C ARG A 343 -24.69 -7.58 17.12
N SER A 344 -25.27 -6.57 16.45
CA SER A 344 -26.20 -5.65 17.09
C SER A 344 -27.53 -6.36 17.36
N THR A 345 -27.83 -6.58 18.63
CA THR A 345 -29.20 -6.88 19.07
C THR A 345 -29.71 -5.69 19.87
N THR A 346 -30.81 -5.13 19.36
CA THR A 346 -31.62 -4.08 19.95
C THR A 346 -32.13 -4.49 21.34
N GLY A 347 -31.89 -3.62 22.33
CA GLY A 347 -32.40 -3.76 23.68
C GLY A 347 -32.45 -2.38 24.32
N VAL A 348 -33.65 -1.81 24.34
CA VAL A 348 -34.00 -0.55 25.01
C VAL A 348 -33.96 -0.81 26.51
N ASP A 349 -33.18 -0.04 27.27
CA ASP A 349 -33.48 0.25 28.68
C ASP A 349 -32.84 1.58 29.11
N GLU A 350 -33.72 2.45 29.62
CA GLU A 350 -33.45 3.76 30.20
C GLU A 350 -32.70 3.64 31.52
N VAL A 351 -31.60 4.39 31.73
CA VAL A 351 -31.28 4.93 33.08
C VAL A 351 -30.57 6.28 32.97
N SER A 352 -31.24 7.29 33.52
CA SER A 352 -30.80 8.65 33.84
C SER A 352 -29.65 8.72 34.87
N GLY A 353 -28.76 9.71 34.79
CA GLY A 353 -28.09 10.22 36.01
C GLY A 353 -26.73 10.91 35.86
N SER A 354 -26.77 12.24 35.74
CA SER A 354 -25.86 13.25 36.32
C SER A 354 -24.34 13.21 36.10
N LEU A 355 -23.89 14.31 35.47
CA LEU A 355 -22.56 14.91 35.48
C LEU A 355 -22.06 15.26 36.89
N SER A 356 -20.81 14.93 37.21
CA SER A 356 -20.00 15.70 38.18
C SER A 356 -18.49 15.50 37.98
N GLU A 357 -17.83 16.59 37.57
CA GLU A 357 -16.53 17.13 38.01
C GLU A 357 -15.39 16.16 38.39
N ARG A 358 -14.33 16.15 37.56
CA ARG A 358 -13.00 15.64 37.91
C ARG A 358 -12.17 16.74 38.58
N SER A 359 -11.84 16.56 39.86
CA SER A 359 -10.79 17.33 40.54
C SER A 359 -9.50 16.53 40.62
N GLU A 360 -8.40 17.10 40.13
CA GLU A 360 -7.04 16.61 40.30
C GLU A 360 -6.64 16.54 41.78
N SER A 361 -5.96 15.48 42.19
CA SER A 361 -5.08 15.54 43.35
C SER A 361 -3.80 14.74 43.12
N LYS A 362 -2.69 15.48 43.11
CA LYS A 362 -1.32 14.98 43.22
C LYS A 362 -1.09 14.46 44.62
N ARG A 363 -0.63 13.21 44.76
CA ARG A 363 0.26 12.78 45.86
C ARG A 363 1.31 11.83 45.29
N GLY A 364 2.56 12.21 45.50
CA GLY A 364 3.71 11.36 45.24
C GLY A 364 3.91 10.37 46.38
N GLU A 365 4.32 9.16 46.03
CA GLU A 365 5.00 8.23 46.91
C GLU A 365 6.22 7.66 46.16
N VAL A 366 7.32 7.62 46.91
CA VAL A 366 8.66 7.25 46.47
C VAL A 366 8.81 5.73 46.53
N ALA A 367 9.56 5.21 45.56
CA ALA A 367 9.88 3.82 45.30
C ALA A 367 10.32 2.99 46.51
N ASP A 368 9.78 1.77 46.61
CA ASP A 368 10.54 0.52 46.75
C ASP A 368 9.57 -0.67 46.65
N GLY A 369 9.82 -1.56 45.70
CA GLY A 369 9.03 -2.78 45.53
C GLY A 369 9.10 -3.31 44.10
N VAL A 370 9.88 -4.39 43.93
CA VAL A 370 10.06 -5.19 42.72
C VAL A 370 8.76 -5.30 41.91
N SER A 371 8.63 -4.45 40.89
CA SER A 371 7.57 -4.57 39.89
C SER A 371 7.85 -5.81 39.07
N SER A 372 7.00 -6.84 39.23
CA SER A 372 6.88 -7.95 38.29
C SER A 372 6.90 -7.39 36.86
N ARG A 373 7.88 -7.80 36.04
CA ARG A 373 8.00 -7.46 34.61
C ARG A 373 6.91 -8.18 33.80
N SER A 374 5.66 -8.02 34.22
CA SER A 374 4.48 -8.50 33.51
C SER A 374 4.33 -7.68 32.24
N ARG A 375 4.44 -8.33 31.08
CA ARG A 375 4.15 -7.79 29.75
C ARG A 375 2.89 -6.91 29.78
N SER A 376 2.99 -5.70 29.23
CA SER A 376 1.85 -5.07 28.54
C SER A 376 2.14 -5.20 27.05
N THR A 377 1.98 -6.41 26.50
CA THR A 377 2.38 -6.74 25.11
C THR A 377 1.23 -6.91 24.16
N THR A 378 0.08 -6.33 24.48
CA THR A 378 -0.96 -6.16 23.48
C THR A 378 -0.58 -4.98 22.61
N ARG A 379 -0.12 -5.25 21.37
CA ARG A 379 0.06 -4.21 20.35
C ARG A 379 -1.30 -3.55 20.11
N VAL A 380 -1.32 -2.22 20.10
CA VAL A 380 -2.50 -1.47 19.64
C VAL A 380 -2.33 -1.35 18.13
N VAL A 381 -3.15 -2.10 17.39
CA VAL A 381 -3.10 -2.11 15.93
C VAL A 381 -4.02 -1.04 15.37
N GLU A 382 -3.47 -0.15 14.56
CA GLU A 382 -4.20 0.81 13.73
C GLU A 382 -4.27 0.22 12.31
N VAL A 383 -5.43 -0.34 11.96
CA VAL A 383 -5.68 -0.85 10.60
C VAL A 383 -5.91 0.35 9.68
N ASP A 384 -5.06 0.47 8.67
CA ASP A 384 -5.21 1.45 7.59
C ASP A 384 -5.55 0.69 6.30
N ALA A 385 -6.85 0.61 5.99
CA ALA A 385 -7.33 -0.11 4.83
C ALA A 385 -6.94 0.63 3.54
N GLY A 386 -6.40 -0.11 2.59
CA GLY A 386 -5.96 0.49 1.34
C GLY A 386 -5.40 -0.52 0.35
N VAL A 387 -4.74 0.04 -0.65
CA VAL A 387 -4.16 -0.64 -1.81
C VAL A 387 -2.73 -0.16 -2.03
N ALA A 388 -1.95 -0.92 -2.78
CA ALA A 388 -0.53 -0.61 -2.95
C ALA A 388 -0.09 -0.80 -4.39
N SER A 389 0.77 0.10 -4.86
CA SER A 389 1.58 -0.16 -6.04
C SER A 389 2.74 -1.08 -5.67
N LEU A 390 3.70 -1.27 -6.57
CA LEU A 390 4.96 -1.90 -6.19
C LEU A 390 5.73 -1.07 -5.15
N TYR A 391 5.47 0.24 -5.05
CA TYR A 391 6.32 1.17 -4.33
C TYR A 391 5.73 1.63 -2.99
N GLN A 392 4.45 2.00 -2.98
CA GLN A 392 3.83 2.71 -1.86
C GLN A 392 2.40 2.23 -1.58
N HIS A 393 2.02 2.34 -0.32
CA HIS A 393 0.64 2.19 0.14
C HIS A 393 -0.19 3.45 -0.15
N VAL A 394 -1.48 3.26 -0.44
CA VAL A 394 -2.48 4.31 -0.61
C VAL A 394 -3.72 3.89 0.18
N SER A 395 -4.02 4.66 1.23
CA SER A 395 -5.23 4.46 2.04
C SER A 395 -6.50 4.71 1.22
N PHE A 396 -7.56 3.97 1.51
CA PHE A 396 -8.88 4.29 0.96
C PHE A 396 -9.47 5.57 1.58
N ASP A 397 -9.14 5.85 2.83
CA ASP A 397 -9.55 7.06 3.52
C ASP A 397 -8.57 8.21 3.21
N GLN A 398 -9.12 9.33 2.75
CA GLN A 398 -8.34 10.51 2.37
C GLN A 398 -8.71 11.66 3.29
N ASP A 399 -7.79 12.10 4.16
CA ASP A 399 -8.08 13.06 5.24
C ASP A 399 -8.70 14.39 4.76
N ALA A 400 -8.35 14.84 3.55
CA ALA A 400 -8.74 16.15 3.03
C ALA A 400 -9.65 16.08 1.78
N SER A 401 -10.04 14.89 1.31
CA SER A 401 -10.78 14.72 0.05
C SER A 401 -11.42 13.34 -0.07
N TYR A 402 -11.97 13.03 -1.24
CA TYR A 402 -12.25 11.66 -1.68
C TYR A 402 -11.03 11.06 -2.40
N LEU A 403 -10.99 9.74 -2.50
CA LEU A 403 -10.00 8.99 -3.27
C LEU A 403 -10.27 9.10 -4.78
N ALA A 404 -9.51 9.96 -5.46
CA ALA A 404 -9.55 10.10 -6.92
C ALA A 404 -8.92 8.91 -7.66
N ILE A 405 -9.71 8.23 -8.50
CA ILE A 405 -9.27 7.18 -9.44
C ILE A 405 -9.25 7.79 -10.85
N GLY A 406 -8.09 7.80 -11.50
CA GLY A 406 -7.92 8.41 -12.82
C GLY A 406 -8.60 7.60 -13.94
N GLU A 407 -9.57 8.21 -14.64
CA GLU A 407 -10.41 7.55 -15.66
C GLU A 407 -9.79 7.45 -17.08
N ARG A 408 -8.66 8.11 -17.35
CA ARG A 408 -8.19 8.34 -18.73
C ARG A 408 -7.47 7.15 -19.37
N THR A 409 -7.09 6.14 -18.59
CA THR A 409 -6.44 4.89 -19.04
C THR A 409 -7.48 3.83 -19.42
N ASN A 410 -8.52 4.26 -20.14
CA ASN A 410 -9.69 3.47 -20.49
C ASN A 410 -9.95 3.56 -22.01
N ALA A 411 -9.91 2.42 -22.72
CA ALA A 411 -10.10 2.37 -24.17
C ALA A 411 -11.51 2.79 -24.63
N ASN A 412 -12.52 2.63 -23.78
CA ASN A 412 -13.89 3.04 -24.06
C ASN A 412 -14.12 4.53 -23.74
N GLY A 413 -13.59 5.01 -22.61
CA GLY A 413 -13.78 6.38 -22.11
C GLY A 413 -12.82 7.43 -22.68
N SER A 414 -11.62 7.03 -23.12
CA SER A 414 -10.56 7.96 -23.54
C SER A 414 -10.12 7.72 -24.97
N LYS A 415 -10.50 8.64 -25.87
CA LYS A 415 -10.10 8.59 -27.29
C LYS A 415 -8.58 8.54 -27.46
N ALA A 416 -7.84 9.35 -26.70
CA ALA A 416 -6.38 9.41 -26.80
C ALA A 416 -5.71 8.09 -26.38
N PHE A 417 -6.19 7.47 -25.29
CA PHE A 417 -5.68 6.18 -24.84
C PHE A 417 -6.03 5.08 -25.83
N ARG A 418 -7.28 5.04 -26.31
CA ARG A 418 -7.73 4.10 -27.34
C ARG A 418 -6.88 4.17 -28.61
N GLU A 419 -6.64 5.37 -29.14
CA GLU A 419 -5.83 5.55 -30.35
C GLU A 419 -4.39 5.11 -30.12
N ALA A 420 -3.79 5.49 -28.99
CA ALA A 420 -2.44 5.04 -28.64
C ALA A 420 -2.35 3.52 -28.51
N MET A 421 -3.29 2.88 -27.83
CA MET A 421 -3.36 1.43 -27.65
C MET A 421 -3.58 0.69 -28.98
N LEU A 422 -4.52 1.16 -29.80
CA LEU A 422 -4.83 0.54 -31.11
C LEU A 422 -3.64 0.61 -32.07
N GLU A 423 -2.87 1.69 -32.01
CA GLU A 423 -1.66 1.93 -32.81
C GLU A 423 -0.40 1.37 -32.13
N GLU A 424 -0.52 0.69 -30.99
CA GLU A 424 0.57 0.11 -30.20
C GLU A 424 1.64 1.13 -29.77
N ARG A 425 1.24 2.40 -29.62
CA ARG A 425 2.05 3.48 -29.03
C ARG A 425 2.03 3.37 -27.50
N TRP A 426 2.68 2.33 -26.98
CA TRP A 426 2.69 2.01 -25.56
C TRP A 426 3.29 3.11 -24.68
N ASP A 427 4.31 3.82 -25.17
CA ASP A 427 4.91 4.94 -24.44
C ASP A 427 3.91 6.09 -24.24
N ASP A 428 3.04 6.34 -25.22
CA ASP A 428 1.98 7.34 -25.08
C ASP A 428 0.91 6.91 -24.08
N CYS A 429 0.65 5.60 -23.96
CA CYS A 429 -0.22 5.06 -22.91
C CYS A 429 0.38 5.31 -21.52
N VAL A 430 1.69 5.11 -21.35
CA VAL A 430 2.42 5.43 -20.10
C VAL A 430 2.39 6.92 -19.79
N GLU A 431 2.59 7.78 -20.78
CA GLU A 431 2.51 9.23 -20.56
C GLU A 431 1.10 9.69 -20.19
N ILE A 432 0.05 9.07 -20.74
CA ILE A 432 -1.33 9.32 -20.29
C ILE A 432 -1.48 8.94 -18.81
N ALA A 433 -0.99 7.78 -18.38
CA ALA A 433 -1.00 7.37 -16.98
C ALA A 433 -0.25 8.36 -16.07
N ARG A 434 0.99 8.71 -16.41
CA ARG A 434 1.82 9.68 -15.67
C ARG A 434 1.17 11.05 -15.55
N ASN A 435 0.50 11.52 -16.60
CA ASN A 435 -0.20 12.79 -16.54
C ASN A 435 -1.34 12.78 -15.52
N GLN A 436 -2.03 11.64 -15.31
CA GLN A 436 -3.06 11.52 -14.27
C GLN A 436 -2.47 11.63 -12.86
N ILE A 437 -1.28 11.07 -12.64
CA ILE A 437 -0.53 11.21 -11.37
C ILE A 437 -0.25 12.68 -11.09
N ARG A 438 0.25 13.43 -12.09
CA ARG A 438 0.60 14.86 -11.95
C ARG A 438 -0.60 15.75 -11.61
N VAL A 439 -1.80 15.37 -12.03
CA VAL A 439 -3.04 16.12 -11.76
C VAL A 439 -3.81 15.61 -10.54
N GLY A 440 -3.19 14.75 -9.73
CA GLY A 440 -3.68 14.36 -8.41
C GLY A 440 -4.60 13.13 -8.38
N ALA A 441 -4.47 12.20 -9.33
CA ALA A 441 -5.02 10.86 -9.14
C ALA A 441 -4.26 10.11 -8.03
N HIS A 442 -4.96 9.28 -7.26
CA HIS A 442 -4.37 8.38 -6.26
C HIS A 442 -4.30 6.93 -6.78
N LEU A 443 -5.16 6.60 -7.75
CA LEU A 443 -5.27 5.29 -8.39
C LEU A 443 -5.43 5.48 -9.90
N LEU A 444 -5.16 4.44 -10.68
CA LEU A 444 -5.37 4.45 -12.13
C LEU A 444 -6.36 3.37 -12.54
N ASP A 445 -7.47 3.76 -13.17
CA ASP A 445 -8.42 2.84 -13.80
C ASP A 445 -7.86 2.37 -15.15
N VAL A 446 -7.66 1.07 -15.31
CA VAL A 446 -7.01 0.47 -16.48
C VAL A 446 -8.00 -0.45 -17.18
N CYS A 447 -8.62 0.06 -18.25
CA CYS A 447 -9.52 -0.71 -19.10
C CYS A 447 -8.97 -0.79 -20.52
N VAL A 448 -8.65 -2.02 -20.95
CA VAL A 448 -8.18 -2.32 -22.33
C VAL A 448 -9.27 -2.94 -23.19
N ASP A 449 -10.44 -3.25 -22.61
CA ASP A 449 -11.52 -3.94 -23.31
C ASP A 449 -12.00 -3.11 -24.50
N TYR A 450 -11.76 -3.62 -25.72
CA TYR A 450 -12.18 -2.99 -26.95
C TYR A 450 -12.56 -4.02 -28.01
N VAL A 451 -13.70 -3.79 -28.67
CA VAL A 451 -14.27 -4.72 -29.64
C VAL A 451 -13.28 -5.01 -30.77
N GLY A 452 -12.99 -6.29 -30.99
CA GLY A 452 -12.13 -6.77 -32.07
C GLY A 452 -10.64 -6.82 -31.73
N ARG A 453 -10.25 -6.57 -30.47
CA ARG A 453 -8.88 -6.80 -29.98
C ARG A 453 -8.79 -8.01 -29.05
N ASP A 454 -7.57 -8.47 -28.81
CA ASP A 454 -7.24 -9.45 -27.79
C ASP A 454 -6.92 -8.72 -26.47
N GLY A 455 -7.91 -8.63 -25.59
CA GLY A 455 -7.76 -7.94 -24.30
C GLY A 455 -6.68 -8.56 -23.41
N VAL A 456 -6.41 -9.87 -23.53
CA VAL A 456 -5.36 -10.55 -22.75
C VAL A 456 -3.97 -10.13 -23.23
N ALA A 457 -3.79 -9.95 -24.54
CA ALA A 457 -2.53 -9.42 -25.08
C ALA A 457 -2.35 -7.94 -24.68
N ASP A 458 -3.38 -7.12 -24.83
CA ASP A 458 -3.30 -5.69 -24.54
C ASP A 458 -3.07 -5.41 -23.05
N ILE A 459 -3.76 -6.11 -22.14
CA ILE A 459 -3.58 -5.90 -20.69
C ILE A 459 -2.16 -6.27 -20.26
N ARG A 460 -1.54 -7.29 -20.89
CA ARG A 460 -0.14 -7.65 -20.61
C ARG A 460 0.83 -6.56 -21.02
N GLU A 461 0.63 -5.95 -22.18
CA GLU A 461 1.48 -4.83 -22.63
C GLU A 461 1.31 -3.60 -21.72
N VAL A 462 0.06 -3.24 -21.38
CA VAL A 462 -0.22 -2.04 -20.56
C VAL A 462 0.25 -2.24 -19.11
N VAL A 463 -0.15 -3.33 -18.46
CA VAL A 463 0.11 -3.54 -17.02
C VAL A 463 1.57 -3.83 -16.74
N SER A 464 2.29 -4.59 -17.58
CA SER A 464 3.73 -4.83 -17.38
C SER A 464 4.55 -3.54 -17.33
N ARG A 465 4.13 -2.51 -18.09
CA ARG A 465 4.72 -1.17 -18.06
C ARG A 465 4.24 -0.38 -16.86
N PHE A 466 2.94 -0.38 -16.58
CA PHE A 466 2.39 0.43 -15.49
C PHE A 466 2.86 -0.05 -14.11
N ALA A 467 2.97 -1.36 -13.90
CA ALA A 467 3.40 -1.94 -12.64
C ALA A 467 4.79 -1.48 -12.18
N SER A 468 5.68 -1.12 -13.13
CA SER A 468 7.05 -0.65 -12.86
C SER A 468 7.26 0.85 -13.12
N GLN A 469 6.37 1.51 -13.86
CA GLN A 469 6.55 2.92 -14.26
C GLN A 469 5.54 3.88 -13.61
N SER A 470 4.49 3.35 -13.00
CA SER A 470 3.53 4.11 -12.18
C SER A 470 3.86 3.94 -10.70
N THR A 471 3.85 5.04 -9.96
CA THR A 471 3.90 5.01 -8.49
C THR A 471 2.52 4.75 -7.87
N LEU A 472 1.43 4.89 -8.64
CA LEU A 472 0.06 4.68 -8.15
C LEU A 472 -0.39 3.22 -8.32
N PRO A 473 -1.20 2.68 -7.39
CA PRO A 473 -1.84 1.38 -7.55
C PRO A 473 -2.83 1.37 -8.73
N LEU A 474 -3.11 0.17 -9.24
CA LEU A 474 -3.95 -0.04 -10.42
C LEU A 474 -5.32 -0.59 -10.03
N VAL A 475 -6.35 -0.10 -10.72
CA VAL A 475 -7.70 -0.63 -10.74
C VAL A 475 -7.86 -1.34 -12.08
N ILE A 476 -7.90 -2.68 -12.06
CA ILE A 476 -7.99 -3.49 -13.28
C ILE A 476 -9.46 -3.58 -13.68
N ASP A 477 -9.81 -2.87 -14.76
CA ASP A 477 -11.17 -2.70 -15.25
C ASP A 477 -11.44 -3.58 -16.48
N SER A 478 -12.15 -4.69 -16.25
CA SER A 478 -12.61 -5.58 -17.30
C SER A 478 -13.80 -6.42 -16.85
N THR A 479 -14.63 -6.84 -17.81
CA THR A 479 -15.69 -7.83 -17.58
C THR A 479 -15.24 -9.27 -17.86
N GLU A 480 -14.04 -9.46 -18.39
CA GLU A 480 -13.54 -10.76 -18.85
C GLU A 480 -12.55 -11.36 -17.84
N PRO A 481 -12.88 -12.48 -17.16
CA PRO A 481 -11.98 -13.10 -16.18
C PRO A 481 -10.56 -13.37 -16.68
N PRO A 482 -10.32 -13.82 -17.94
CA PRO A 482 -8.97 -14.00 -18.46
C PRO A 482 -8.14 -12.71 -18.54
N VAL A 483 -8.78 -11.57 -18.80
CA VAL A 483 -8.11 -10.25 -18.87
C VAL A 483 -7.72 -9.80 -17.46
N ILE A 484 -8.64 -9.95 -16.50
CA ILE A 484 -8.36 -9.68 -15.08
C ILE A 484 -7.19 -10.53 -14.60
N GLN A 485 -7.22 -11.85 -14.83
CA GLN A 485 -6.14 -12.76 -14.43
C GLN A 485 -4.80 -12.30 -15.01
N ALA A 486 -4.74 -12.05 -16.31
CA ALA A 486 -3.50 -11.65 -16.98
C ALA A 486 -2.93 -10.33 -16.46
N GLY A 487 -3.78 -9.39 -16.01
CA GLY A 487 -3.35 -8.16 -15.34
C GLY A 487 -2.83 -8.42 -13.92
N LEU A 488 -3.57 -9.19 -13.11
CA LEU A 488 -3.21 -9.47 -11.71
C LEU A 488 -1.89 -10.23 -11.56
N GLU A 489 -1.58 -11.13 -12.50
CA GLU A 489 -0.32 -11.88 -12.57
C GLU A 489 0.92 -11.01 -12.85
N LEU A 490 0.75 -9.71 -13.14
CA LEU A 490 1.82 -8.74 -13.38
C LEU A 490 1.99 -7.72 -12.24
N ILE A 491 1.17 -7.79 -11.18
CA ILE A 491 1.12 -6.75 -10.14
C ILE A 491 1.65 -7.30 -8.81
N GLY A 492 2.82 -6.82 -8.40
CA GLY A 492 3.41 -7.11 -7.08
C GLY A 492 2.66 -6.48 -5.91
N GLY A 493 2.11 -5.27 -6.09
CA GLY A 493 1.31 -4.59 -5.08
C GLY A 493 -0.09 -5.20 -4.86
N ARG A 494 -0.95 -4.44 -4.19
CA ARG A 494 -2.37 -4.77 -3.99
C ARG A 494 -3.25 -3.93 -4.94
N PRO A 495 -3.78 -4.51 -6.03
CA PRO A 495 -4.70 -3.80 -6.93
C PRO A 495 -6.16 -3.86 -6.45
N VAL A 496 -7.02 -3.12 -7.15
CA VAL A 496 -8.48 -3.26 -7.10
C VAL A 496 -8.95 -3.99 -8.36
N VAL A 497 -9.89 -4.93 -8.23
CA VAL A 497 -10.61 -5.50 -9.38
C VAL A 497 -11.89 -4.70 -9.63
N ASN A 498 -12.03 -4.14 -10.82
CA ASN A 498 -13.23 -3.46 -11.32
C ASN A 498 -13.80 -4.33 -12.46
N SER A 499 -14.84 -5.12 -12.26
CA SER A 499 -15.68 -5.23 -11.07
C SER A 499 -16.26 -6.64 -10.92
N VAL A 500 -17.04 -6.83 -9.86
CA VAL A 500 -17.92 -7.98 -9.66
C VAL A 500 -19.38 -7.54 -9.55
N ASN A 501 -20.30 -8.38 -10.03
CA ASN A 501 -21.74 -8.19 -9.97
C ASN A 501 -22.47 -9.51 -10.27
N TYR A 502 -23.80 -9.52 -10.22
CA TYR A 502 -24.63 -10.72 -10.45
C TYR A 502 -25.37 -10.70 -11.80
N GLU A 503 -24.91 -9.96 -12.81
CA GLU A 503 -25.59 -9.85 -14.12
C GLU A 503 -25.85 -11.23 -14.77
N ASP A 504 -24.91 -12.17 -14.62
CA ASP A 504 -25.01 -13.56 -15.08
C ASP A 504 -25.19 -14.57 -13.92
N GLY A 505 -25.63 -14.09 -12.76
CA GLY A 505 -25.84 -14.87 -11.53
C GLY A 505 -24.56 -15.06 -10.70
N ASP A 506 -24.66 -15.92 -9.68
CA ASP A 506 -23.60 -16.20 -8.68
C ASP A 506 -23.03 -17.63 -8.77
N GLY A 507 -23.41 -18.39 -9.80
CA GLY A 507 -22.93 -19.75 -10.01
C GLY A 507 -21.44 -19.84 -10.36
N PRO A 508 -20.81 -21.03 -10.27
CA PRO A 508 -19.37 -21.20 -10.49
C PRO A 508 -18.90 -20.86 -11.92
N ASP A 509 -19.80 -20.94 -12.89
CA ASP A 509 -19.51 -20.61 -14.30
C ASP A 509 -19.79 -19.12 -14.63
N SER A 510 -20.41 -18.38 -13.72
CA SER A 510 -20.63 -16.94 -13.88
C SER A 510 -19.31 -16.16 -13.80
N ARG A 511 -19.31 -14.93 -14.30
CA ARG A 511 -18.17 -14.01 -14.12
C ARG A 511 -17.85 -13.81 -12.65
N PHE A 512 -18.86 -13.62 -11.79
CA PHE A 512 -18.67 -13.54 -10.34
C PHE A 512 -17.92 -14.77 -9.81
N GLY A 513 -18.42 -15.97 -10.10
CA GLY A 513 -17.83 -17.23 -9.65
C GLY A 513 -16.42 -17.50 -10.18
N ARG A 514 -16.05 -16.91 -11.32
CA ARG A 514 -14.71 -17.02 -11.93
C ARG A 514 -13.73 -15.93 -11.48
N ILE A 515 -14.22 -14.73 -11.17
CA ILE A 515 -13.39 -13.60 -10.72
C ILE A 515 -13.04 -13.73 -9.24
N MET A 516 -13.99 -14.16 -8.40
CA MET A 516 -13.77 -14.22 -6.96
C MET A 516 -12.61 -15.15 -6.51
N PRO A 517 -12.36 -16.32 -7.16
CA PRO A 517 -11.13 -17.08 -6.91
C PRO A 517 -9.85 -16.28 -7.18
N LEU A 518 -9.82 -15.45 -8.23
CA LEU A 518 -8.69 -14.58 -8.56
C LEU A 518 -8.51 -13.47 -7.51
N VAL A 519 -9.61 -12.90 -7.02
CA VAL A 519 -9.60 -11.91 -5.92
C VAL A 519 -8.95 -12.49 -4.67
N LYS A 520 -9.29 -13.73 -4.29
CA LYS A 520 -8.69 -14.43 -3.13
C LYS A 520 -7.24 -14.86 -3.36
N GLU A 521 -6.90 -15.25 -4.58
CA GLU A 521 -5.53 -15.60 -4.95
C GLU A 521 -4.62 -14.36 -4.85
N HIS A 522 -5.02 -13.23 -5.43
CA HIS A 522 -4.15 -12.03 -5.50
C HIS A 522 -4.34 -11.03 -4.36
N GLY A 523 -5.25 -11.28 -3.41
CA GLY A 523 -5.47 -10.44 -2.23
C GLY A 523 -6.08 -9.08 -2.54
N THR A 524 -6.86 -8.97 -3.61
CA THR A 524 -7.31 -7.68 -4.15
C THR A 524 -8.47 -7.10 -3.34
N ALA A 525 -8.62 -5.77 -3.40
CA ALA A 525 -9.92 -5.15 -3.12
C ALA A 525 -10.85 -5.33 -4.35
N VAL A 526 -12.14 -5.06 -4.18
CA VAL A 526 -13.12 -5.25 -5.26
C VAL A 526 -14.09 -4.09 -5.38
N VAL A 527 -14.38 -3.67 -6.62
CA VAL A 527 -15.53 -2.83 -6.93
C VAL A 527 -16.75 -3.74 -7.16
N ALA A 528 -17.81 -3.55 -6.38
CA ALA A 528 -19.05 -4.29 -6.45
C ALA A 528 -20.13 -3.40 -7.08
N LEU A 529 -20.53 -3.68 -8.33
CA LEU A 529 -21.55 -2.89 -9.03
C LEU A 529 -22.95 -3.32 -8.59
N THR A 530 -23.88 -2.39 -8.41
CA THR A 530 -25.29 -2.70 -8.13
C THR A 530 -26.04 -3.17 -9.39
N ILE A 531 -25.59 -4.29 -9.95
CA ILE A 531 -26.16 -4.99 -11.11
C ILE A 531 -26.45 -6.43 -10.69
N ASP A 532 -27.65 -6.91 -11.00
CA ASP A 532 -28.07 -8.29 -10.76
C ASP A 532 -28.71 -8.93 -12.00
N GLU A 533 -29.34 -10.08 -11.83
CA GLU A 533 -29.99 -10.83 -12.90
C GLU A 533 -31.17 -10.06 -13.55
N GLN A 534 -31.69 -9.01 -12.89
CA GLN A 534 -32.71 -8.09 -13.43
C GLN A 534 -32.09 -6.88 -14.14
N GLY A 535 -30.77 -6.74 -14.10
CA GLY A 535 -30.00 -5.68 -14.73
C GLY A 535 -29.54 -4.60 -13.75
N GLN A 536 -29.34 -3.40 -14.27
CA GLN A 536 -28.76 -2.30 -13.52
C GLN A 536 -29.81 -1.62 -12.61
N ALA A 537 -29.54 -1.54 -11.30
CA ALA A 537 -30.48 -0.90 -10.38
C ALA A 537 -30.54 0.62 -10.56
N ARG A 538 -31.77 1.14 -10.72
CA ARG A 538 -32.02 2.59 -10.91
C ARG A 538 -32.61 3.29 -9.68
N THR A 539 -33.37 2.59 -8.85
CA THR A 539 -33.95 3.15 -7.61
C THR A 539 -33.01 2.98 -6.43
N THR A 540 -33.13 3.84 -5.42
CA THR A 540 -32.40 3.71 -4.15
C THR A 540 -32.60 2.33 -3.54
N GLU A 541 -33.85 1.85 -3.45
CA GLU A 541 -34.16 0.55 -2.85
C GLU A 541 -33.46 -0.60 -3.57
N GLY A 542 -33.49 -0.61 -4.91
CA GLY A 542 -32.84 -1.65 -5.71
C GLY A 542 -31.31 -1.62 -5.55
N LYS A 543 -30.71 -0.41 -5.55
CA LYS A 543 -29.26 -0.25 -5.34
C LYS A 543 -28.84 -0.80 -3.97
N VAL A 544 -29.58 -0.45 -2.91
CA VAL A 544 -29.31 -0.91 -1.55
C VAL A 544 -29.51 -2.41 -1.39
N GLU A 545 -30.53 -2.99 -2.02
CA GLU A 545 -30.81 -4.43 -1.99
C GLU A 545 -29.67 -5.23 -2.62
N ILE A 546 -29.26 -4.87 -3.85
CA ILE A 546 -28.18 -5.56 -4.56
C ILE A 546 -26.84 -5.36 -3.83
N ALA A 547 -26.52 -4.13 -3.39
CA ALA A 547 -25.31 -3.86 -2.63
C ALA A 547 -25.26 -4.70 -1.35
N SER A 548 -26.39 -4.83 -0.64
CA SER A 548 -26.46 -5.65 0.57
C SER A 548 -26.20 -7.12 0.26
N ARG A 549 -26.80 -7.67 -0.81
CA ARG A 549 -26.57 -9.06 -1.26
C ARG A 549 -25.09 -9.28 -1.59
N LEU A 550 -24.46 -8.37 -2.32
CA LEU A 550 -23.03 -8.43 -2.68
C LEU A 550 -22.15 -8.39 -1.43
N ILE A 551 -22.33 -7.40 -0.55
CA ILE A 551 -21.53 -7.25 0.68
C ILE A 551 -21.66 -8.50 1.55
N ASP A 552 -22.89 -8.98 1.78
CA ASP A 552 -23.13 -10.13 2.66
C ASP A 552 -22.49 -11.42 2.10
N SER A 553 -22.49 -11.64 0.78
CA SER A 553 -21.77 -12.77 0.14
C SER A 553 -20.25 -12.60 0.19
N LEU A 554 -19.72 -11.42 -0.15
CA LEU A 554 -18.28 -11.15 -0.12
C LEU A 554 -17.69 -11.33 1.28
N VAL A 555 -18.40 -10.88 2.32
CA VAL A 555 -17.99 -11.02 3.71
C VAL A 555 -18.23 -12.45 4.21
N GLY A 556 -19.45 -12.97 4.05
CA GLY A 556 -19.86 -14.25 4.65
C GLY A 556 -19.28 -15.48 3.95
N GLU A 557 -19.27 -15.48 2.62
CA GLU A 557 -18.85 -16.64 1.82
C GLU A 557 -17.38 -16.53 1.42
N TRP A 558 -16.92 -15.36 1.01
CA TRP A 558 -15.54 -15.16 0.54
C TRP A 558 -14.58 -14.66 1.62
N GLY A 559 -15.07 -14.35 2.82
CA GLY A 559 -14.25 -13.92 3.96
C GLY A 559 -13.46 -12.64 3.68
N MET A 560 -14.03 -11.71 2.90
CA MET A 560 -13.46 -10.38 2.71
C MET A 560 -13.78 -9.48 3.91
N ARG A 561 -12.90 -8.52 4.18
CA ARG A 561 -13.21 -7.43 5.12
C ARG A 561 -14.15 -6.45 4.44
N VAL A 562 -15.05 -5.83 5.20
CA VAL A 562 -15.96 -4.79 4.69
C VAL A 562 -15.16 -3.63 4.08
N GLU A 563 -14.05 -3.27 4.71
CA GLU A 563 -13.11 -2.23 4.28
C GLU A 563 -12.39 -2.53 2.94
N ASP A 564 -12.45 -3.77 2.43
CA ASP A 564 -11.87 -4.13 1.14
C ASP A 564 -12.89 -4.11 -0.01
N ILE A 565 -14.14 -3.71 0.27
CA ILE A 565 -15.25 -3.68 -0.68
C ILE A 565 -15.59 -2.22 -1.00
N ILE A 566 -15.62 -1.91 -2.30
CA ILE A 566 -15.99 -0.60 -2.83
C ILE A 566 -17.29 -0.76 -3.62
N VAL A 567 -18.41 -0.24 -3.12
CA VAL A 567 -19.69 -0.35 -3.83
C VAL A 567 -19.84 0.76 -4.87
N ASP A 568 -20.04 0.40 -6.12
CA ASP A 568 -20.48 1.35 -7.15
C ASP A 568 -22.01 1.35 -7.23
N CYS A 569 -22.60 2.44 -6.78
CA CYS A 569 -24.05 2.63 -6.78
C CYS A 569 -24.61 3.00 -8.17
N LEU A 570 -23.81 2.92 -9.24
CA LEU A 570 -24.10 3.25 -10.63
C LEU A 570 -24.55 4.70 -10.85
N THR A 571 -23.83 5.39 -11.72
CA THR A 571 -24.18 6.73 -12.17
C THR A 571 -24.83 6.68 -13.55
N PHE A 572 -26.02 7.26 -13.69
CA PHE A 572 -26.74 7.36 -14.96
C PHE A 572 -26.80 8.80 -15.46
N PRO A 573 -26.95 9.03 -16.78
CA PRO A 573 -27.07 10.37 -17.32
C PRO A 573 -28.41 11.02 -16.94
N ILE A 574 -28.35 12.17 -16.26
CA ILE A 574 -29.56 12.94 -15.88
C ILE A 574 -29.92 14.04 -16.90
N ALA A 575 -29.06 14.25 -17.88
CA ALA A 575 -29.17 15.33 -18.87
C ALA A 575 -29.74 14.89 -20.24
N THR A 576 -30.40 13.72 -20.31
CA THR A 576 -30.94 13.17 -21.57
C THR A 576 -32.25 13.81 -22.00
N GLY A 577 -32.93 14.52 -21.09
CA GLY A 577 -34.28 15.07 -21.29
C GLY A 577 -35.41 14.05 -21.09
N GLN A 578 -35.10 12.79 -20.78
CA GLN A 578 -36.11 11.76 -20.51
C GLN A 578 -36.61 11.86 -19.07
N GLU A 579 -37.93 11.76 -18.87
CA GLU A 579 -38.54 11.89 -17.54
C GLU A 579 -38.04 10.80 -16.56
N GLU A 580 -37.87 9.58 -17.08
CA GLU A 580 -37.45 8.42 -16.32
C GLU A 580 -36.01 8.52 -15.78
N THR A 581 -35.18 9.41 -16.33
CA THR A 581 -33.76 9.57 -15.91
C THR A 581 -33.55 10.77 -14.99
N ARG A 582 -34.54 11.65 -14.82
CA ARG A 582 -34.38 12.91 -14.07
C ARG A 582 -34.01 12.68 -12.61
N ARG A 583 -34.51 11.59 -12.02
CA ARG A 583 -34.28 11.26 -10.61
C ARG A 583 -33.05 10.40 -10.37
N ASP A 584 -32.41 9.84 -11.39
CA ASP A 584 -31.34 8.84 -11.18
C ASP A 584 -30.20 9.36 -10.29
N GLY A 585 -29.86 10.65 -10.39
CA GLY A 585 -28.84 11.28 -9.53
C GLY A 585 -29.21 11.25 -8.05
N ILE A 586 -30.49 11.56 -7.72
CA ILE A 586 -31.03 11.50 -6.36
C ILE A 586 -30.99 10.07 -5.83
N GLU A 587 -31.43 9.12 -6.66
CA GLU A 587 -31.53 7.71 -6.27
C GLU A 587 -30.15 7.13 -5.94
N THR A 588 -29.11 7.53 -6.69
CA THR A 588 -27.71 7.17 -6.44
C THR A 588 -27.15 7.81 -5.16
N ILE A 589 -27.35 9.13 -4.97
CA ILE A 589 -26.87 9.85 -3.77
C ILE A 589 -27.50 9.26 -2.49
N GLU A 590 -28.80 8.99 -2.51
CA GLU A 590 -29.49 8.41 -1.36
C GLU A 590 -29.10 6.94 -1.11
N ALA A 591 -28.81 6.16 -2.17
CA ALA A 591 -28.28 4.80 -2.01
C ALA A 591 -26.93 4.80 -1.28
N ILE A 592 -26.01 5.68 -1.68
CA ILE A 592 -24.70 5.85 -1.02
C ILE A 592 -24.90 6.12 0.47
N ARG A 593 -25.73 7.11 0.81
CA ARG A 593 -26.02 7.47 2.22
C ARG A 593 -26.54 6.28 3.02
N ARG A 594 -27.46 5.49 2.46
CA ARG A 594 -28.03 4.32 3.15
C ARG A 594 -27.04 3.18 3.30
N ILE A 595 -26.20 2.93 2.29
CA ILE A 595 -25.20 1.86 2.30
C ILE A 595 -24.12 2.16 3.34
N THR A 596 -23.56 3.38 3.34
CA THR A 596 -22.51 3.78 4.30
C THR A 596 -23.01 3.80 5.75
N GLN A 597 -24.27 4.17 5.98
CA GLN A 597 -24.89 4.07 7.30
C GLN A 597 -25.14 2.62 7.74
N LYS A 598 -25.50 1.74 6.80
CA LYS A 598 -25.82 0.34 7.10
C LYS A 598 -24.57 -0.50 7.34
N TYR A 599 -23.48 -0.22 6.63
CA TYR A 599 -22.23 -0.99 6.68
C TYR A 599 -21.05 -0.07 7.06
N PRO A 600 -20.78 0.14 8.36
CA PRO A 600 -19.63 0.95 8.79
C PRO A 600 -18.30 0.39 8.23
N GLY A 601 -17.45 1.28 7.71
CA GLY A 601 -16.18 0.93 7.06
C GLY A 601 -16.30 0.52 5.59
N ILE A 602 -17.50 0.50 5.00
CA ILE A 602 -17.66 0.26 3.55
C ILE A 602 -17.19 1.48 2.76
N HIS A 603 -16.54 1.24 1.62
CA HIS A 603 -16.22 2.28 0.66
C HIS A 603 -17.23 2.29 -0.48
N THR A 604 -17.38 3.44 -1.13
CA THR A 604 -18.22 3.62 -2.32
C THR A 604 -17.45 4.33 -3.42
N THR A 605 -17.82 4.07 -4.68
CA THR A 605 -17.25 4.73 -5.85
C THR A 605 -18.33 5.09 -6.86
N LEU A 606 -18.03 6.00 -7.79
CA LEU A 606 -18.86 6.31 -8.94
C LEU A 606 -17.98 6.66 -10.15
N GLY A 607 -18.38 6.19 -11.33
CA GLY A 607 -18.01 6.79 -12.60
C GLY A 607 -18.70 8.15 -12.79
N VAL A 608 -18.17 9.21 -12.18
CA VAL A 608 -18.80 10.54 -12.09
C VAL A 608 -19.12 11.11 -13.48
N SER A 609 -18.22 10.90 -14.44
CA SER A 609 -18.38 11.37 -15.82
C SER A 609 -19.63 10.83 -16.53
N ASN A 610 -20.30 9.81 -15.97
CA ASN A 610 -21.53 9.25 -16.50
C ASN A 610 -22.74 10.19 -16.32
N VAL A 611 -22.76 11.01 -15.27
CA VAL A 611 -23.92 11.86 -14.93
C VAL A 611 -24.24 12.90 -16.02
N SER A 612 -23.21 13.34 -16.73
CA SER A 612 -23.25 14.45 -17.67
C SER A 612 -23.18 14.04 -19.15
N PHE A 613 -23.39 12.75 -19.48
CA PHE A 613 -23.56 12.35 -20.88
C PHE A 613 -24.73 13.09 -21.53
N GLY A 614 -24.50 13.56 -22.76
CA GLY A 614 -25.42 14.40 -23.52
C GLY A 614 -25.14 15.90 -23.43
N LEU A 615 -24.34 16.35 -22.46
CA LEU A 615 -23.95 17.76 -22.33
C LEU A 615 -22.66 18.10 -23.08
N ASN A 616 -22.50 19.39 -23.40
CA ASN A 616 -21.26 19.90 -23.97
C ASN A 616 -20.12 19.92 -22.91
N PRO A 617 -18.83 19.97 -23.34
CA PRO A 617 -17.71 19.83 -22.41
C PRO A 617 -17.67 20.83 -21.26
N ALA A 618 -18.11 22.09 -21.46
CA ALA A 618 -18.13 23.11 -20.41
C ALA A 618 -19.19 22.80 -19.34
N ALA A 619 -20.40 22.44 -19.76
CA ALA A 619 -21.48 22.06 -18.86
C ALA A 619 -21.15 20.79 -18.07
N ARG A 620 -20.43 19.84 -18.69
CA ARG A 620 -19.97 18.60 -18.02
C ARG A 620 -19.06 18.88 -16.83
N ILE A 621 -18.12 19.83 -16.95
CA ILE A 621 -17.20 20.20 -15.86
C ILE A 621 -17.98 20.67 -14.63
N VAL A 622 -18.97 21.55 -14.84
CA VAL A 622 -19.80 22.08 -13.76
C VAL A 622 -20.66 20.98 -13.15
N LEU A 623 -21.39 20.22 -13.96
CA LEU A 623 -22.30 19.19 -13.46
C LEU A 623 -21.56 18.07 -12.73
N ASN A 624 -20.43 17.60 -13.26
CA ASN A 624 -19.62 16.57 -12.62
C ASN A 624 -19.11 17.03 -11.25
N SER A 625 -18.64 18.29 -11.16
CA SER A 625 -18.09 18.84 -9.90
C SER A 625 -19.17 19.01 -8.83
N VAL A 626 -20.37 19.48 -9.22
CA VAL A 626 -21.52 19.59 -8.30
C VAL A 626 -22.02 18.22 -7.88
N PHE A 627 -22.20 17.29 -8.81
CA PHE A 627 -22.67 15.94 -8.49
C PHE A 627 -21.69 15.19 -7.57
N LEU A 628 -20.39 15.30 -7.83
CA LEU A 628 -19.35 14.71 -6.99
C LEU A 628 -19.39 15.25 -5.57
N HIS A 629 -19.51 16.58 -5.40
CA HIS A 629 -19.65 17.17 -4.08
C HIS A 629 -20.88 16.64 -3.32
N GLU A 630 -22.05 16.64 -3.96
CA GLU A 630 -23.29 16.15 -3.33
C GLU A 630 -23.21 14.66 -2.97
N ALA A 631 -22.52 13.85 -3.80
CA ALA A 631 -22.28 12.44 -3.51
C ALA A 631 -21.28 12.28 -2.34
N THR A 632 -20.22 13.07 -2.28
CA THR A 632 -19.25 13.06 -1.16
C THR A 632 -19.93 13.45 0.15
N GLU A 633 -20.79 14.47 0.16
CA GLU A 633 -21.61 14.84 1.34
C GLU A 633 -22.56 13.73 1.78
N ALA A 634 -22.94 12.83 0.87
CA ALA A 634 -23.73 11.63 1.18
C ALA A 634 -22.89 10.44 1.67
N GLY A 635 -21.57 10.53 1.64
CA GLY A 635 -20.65 9.47 2.07
C GLY A 635 -19.89 8.78 0.92
N LEU A 636 -19.84 9.38 -0.28
CA LEU A 636 -19.00 8.87 -1.36
C LEU A 636 -17.51 8.98 -0.97
N SER A 637 -16.80 7.84 -0.92
CA SER A 637 -15.39 7.80 -0.50
C SER A 637 -14.40 7.89 -1.66
N SER A 638 -14.78 7.45 -2.87
CA SER A 638 -13.91 7.51 -4.06
C SER A 638 -14.68 7.89 -5.33
N GLY A 639 -13.97 8.33 -6.36
CA GLY A 639 -14.58 8.68 -7.65
C GLY A 639 -13.65 8.37 -8.81
N ILE A 640 -14.18 7.70 -9.83
CA ILE A 640 -13.52 7.50 -11.12
C ILE A 640 -13.75 8.77 -11.95
N ILE A 641 -12.70 9.58 -12.09
CA ILE A 641 -12.75 10.94 -12.60
C ILE A 641 -11.55 11.31 -13.47
N ASP A 642 -11.74 12.32 -14.32
CA ASP A 642 -10.64 13.14 -14.84
C ASP A 642 -10.38 14.27 -13.86
N ALA A 643 -9.43 14.07 -12.93
CA ALA A 643 -9.14 15.01 -11.85
C ALA A 643 -8.85 16.44 -12.35
N ALA A 644 -8.27 16.58 -13.55
CA ALA A 644 -8.00 17.88 -14.17
C ALA A 644 -9.27 18.66 -14.59
N LYS A 645 -10.43 18.00 -14.61
CA LYS A 645 -11.72 18.58 -15.00
C LYS A 645 -12.68 18.77 -13.84
N ILE A 646 -12.33 18.33 -12.63
CA ILE A 646 -13.09 18.70 -11.44
C ILE A 646 -12.68 20.12 -11.05
N VAL A 647 -13.63 20.93 -10.59
CA VAL A 647 -13.37 22.30 -10.13
C VAL A 647 -13.98 22.52 -8.76
N PRO A 648 -13.31 23.27 -7.87
CA PRO A 648 -13.87 23.56 -6.55
C PRO A 648 -15.19 24.33 -6.65
N LEU A 649 -16.19 23.98 -5.84
CA LEU A 649 -17.51 24.60 -5.89
C LEU A 649 -17.51 26.12 -5.65
N ALA A 650 -16.60 26.60 -4.80
CA ALA A 650 -16.45 28.03 -4.52
C ALA A 650 -15.96 28.82 -5.75
N SER A 651 -15.34 28.14 -6.73
CA SER A 651 -14.86 28.77 -7.96
C SER A 651 -15.90 28.86 -9.07
N LEU A 652 -17.03 28.14 -8.93
CA LEU A 652 -18.10 28.14 -9.91
C LEU A 652 -18.96 29.41 -9.79
N PRO A 653 -19.34 30.05 -10.92
CA PRO A 653 -20.34 31.11 -10.91
C PRO A 653 -21.63 30.66 -10.22
N GLU A 654 -22.18 31.51 -9.36
CA GLU A 654 -23.32 31.16 -8.48
C GLU A 654 -24.52 30.61 -9.26
N GLU A 655 -24.83 31.22 -10.41
CA GLU A 655 -25.92 30.77 -11.29
C GLU A 655 -25.67 29.37 -11.86
N GLN A 656 -24.46 29.10 -12.37
CA GLN A 656 -24.08 27.78 -12.91
C GLN A 656 -24.14 26.71 -11.83
N ARG A 657 -23.63 27.01 -10.63
CA ARG A 657 -23.68 26.11 -9.47
C ARG A 657 -25.12 25.81 -9.07
N LYS A 658 -25.97 26.84 -8.97
CA LYS A 658 -27.38 26.68 -8.61
C LYS A 658 -28.12 25.81 -9.61
N VAL A 659 -27.99 26.09 -10.91
CA VAL A 659 -28.69 25.33 -11.96
C VAL A 659 -28.21 23.88 -12.01
N ALA A 660 -26.91 23.63 -11.85
CA ALA A 660 -26.38 22.27 -11.77
C ALA A 660 -26.90 21.52 -10.52
N LEU A 661 -26.98 22.19 -9.37
CA LEU A 661 -27.53 21.61 -8.14
C LEU A 661 -29.03 21.29 -8.29
N ASP A 662 -29.79 22.21 -8.87
CA ASP A 662 -31.21 22.04 -9.12
C ASP A 662 -31.46 20.91 -10.14
N LEU A 663 -30.53 20.71 -11.09
CA LEU A 663 -30.56 19.57 -12.02
C LEU A 663 -30.26 18.24 -11.32
N VAL A 664 -29.26 18.17 -10.44
CA VAL A 664 -28.92 16.96 -9.65
C VAL A 664 -30.10 16.52 -8.79
N TRP A 665 -30.81 17.48 -8.18
CA TRP A 665 -31.92 17.23 -7.26
C TRP A 665 -33.32 17.29 -7.90
N ASP A 666 -33.40 17.34 -9.23
CA ASP A 666 -34.66 17.45 -9.99
C ASP A 666 -35.62 18.53 -9.46
N ARG A 667 -35.09 19.72 -9.13
CA ARG A 667 -35.85 20.84 -8.55
C ARG A 667 -36.55 21.67 -9.62
N ARG A 668 -37.52 21.05 -10.29
CA ARG A 668 -38.40 21.73 -11.25
C ARG A 668 -39.48 22.53 -10.52
N GLU A 669 -39.82 23.68 -11.08
CA GLU A 669 -40.97 24.47 -10.62
C GLU A 669 -42.14 24.33 -11.58
N TYR A 670 -43.35 24.33 -11.04
CA TYR A 670 -44.59 24.18 -11.78
C TYR A 670 -45.56 25.29 -11.40
N ASP A 671 -46.35 25.74 -12.37
CA ASP A 671 -47.48 26.64 -12.10
C ASP A 671 -48.68 25.89 -11.52
N ALA A 672 -49.74 26.64 -11.21
CA ALA A 672 -50.98 26.10 -10.65
C ALA A 672 -51.71 25.11 -11.58
N ASP A 673 -51.42 25.15 -12.89
CA ASP A 673 -52.00 24.28 -13.91
C ASP A 673 -51.12 23.05 -14.22
N GLY A 674 -49.96 22.93 -13.54
CA GLY A 674 -49.03 21.82 -13.67
C GLY A 674 -48.05 21.95 -14.84
N ALA A 675 -47.95 23.13 -15.48
CA ALA A 675 -46.95 23.38 -16.51
C ALA A 675 -45.61 23.76 -15.86
N VAL A 676 -44.50 23.28 -16.44
CA VAL A 676 -43.15 23.56 -15.94
C VAL A 676 -42.80 25.03 -16.18
N THR A 677 -42.56 25.78 -15.11
CA THR A 677 -42.10 27.18 -15.16
C THR A 677 -40.58 27.31 -15.10
N TYR A 678 -39.91 26.30 -14.55
CA TYR A 678 -38.45 26.20 -14.47
C TYR A 678 -38.02 24.74 -14.67
N ASP A 679 -37.28 24.46 -15.75
CA ASP A 679 -36.56 23.20 -15.96
C ASP A 679 -35.05 23.47 -15.86
N PRO A 680 -34.37 22.96 -14.81
CA PRO A 680 -32.94 23.09 -14.65
C PRO A 680 -32.14 22.60 -15.87
N LEU A 681 -32.61 21.57 -16.59
CA LEU A 681 -31.90 21.08 -17.79
C LEU A 681 -31.99 22.07 -18.93
N SER A 682 -33.18 22.64 -19.19
CA SER A 682 -33.33 23.67 -20.23
C SER A 682 -32.47 24.88 -19.89
N THR A 683 -32.50 25.35 -18.64
CA THR A 683 -31.65 26.46 -18.21
C THR A 683 -30.16 26.12 -18.30
N MET A 684 -29.74 24.89 -17.96
CA MET A 684 -28.36 24.44 -18.11
C MET A 684 -27.93 24.46 -19.58
N LEU A 685 -28.78 23.99 -20.50
CA LEU A 685 -28.49 24.02 -21.93
C LEU A 685 -28.39 25.45 -22.46
N ASP A 686 -29.26 26.35 -22.02
CA ASP A 686 -29.24 27.77 -22.40
C ASP A 686 -28.00 28.49 -21.87
N LEU A 687 -27.62 28.26 -20.62
CA LEU A 687 -26.42 28.84 -19.98
C LEU A 687 -25.13 28.50 -20.74
N PHE A 688 -25.10 27.32 -21.36
CA PHE A 688 -23.94 26.84 -22.11
C PHE A 688 -24.18 26.82 -23.63
N ALA A 689 -25.26 27.45 -24.11
CA ALA A 689 -25.55 27.54 -25.54
C ALA A 689 -24.54 28.47 -26.23
N GLY A 690 -23.82 27.95 -27.24
CA GLY A 690 -22.79 28.72 -27.95
C GLY A 690 -21.51 28.95 -27.14
N VAL A 691 -21.39 28.33 -25.96
CA VAL A 691 -20.19 28.39 -25.13
C VAL A 691 -19.18 27.38 -25.64
N ASP A 692 -18.25 27.85 -26.47
CA ASP A 692 -17.07 27.08 -26.86
C ASP A 692 -16.06 27.06 -25.70
N THR A 693 -15.64 25.87 -25.26
CA THR A 693 -14.58 25.72 -24.26
C THR A 693 -13.29 26.43 -24.66
N ALA A 694 -13.00 26.56 -25.97
CA ALA A 694 -11.88 27.37 -26.45
C ALA A 694 -12.15 28.87 -26.21
N ALA A 695 -13.35 29.36 -26.51
CA ALA A 695 -13.74 30.75 -26.27
C ALA A 695 -13.78 31.11 -24.77
N LEU A 696 -14.24 30.22 -23.89
CA LEU A 696 -14.16 30.41 -22.43
C LEU A 696 -12.72 30.46 -21.94
N ARG A 697 -11.85 29.59 -22.47
CA ARG A 697 -10.43 29.61 -22.15
C ARG A 697 -9.77 30.89 -22.65
N ASP A 698 -10.14 31.36 -23.84
CA ASP A 698 -9.67 32.62 -24.40
C ASP A 698 -10.20 33.83 -23.61
N GLN A 699 -11.44 33.79 -23.15
CA GLN A 699 -12.04 34.83 -22.31
C GLN A 699 -11.40 34.88 -20.91
N ARG A 700 -11.21 33.73 -20.24
CA ARG A 700 -10.44 33.64 -18.99
C ARG A 700 -9.01 34.12 -19.18
N ALA A 701 -8.36 33.73 -20.28
CA ALA A 701 -7.02 34.21 -20.60
C ALA A 701 -7.00 35.73 -20.83
N ALA A 702 -8.02 36.31 -21.45
CA ALA A 702 -8.16 37.74 -21.66
C ALA A 702 -8.45 38.50 -20.36
N GLU A 703 -9.31 37.98 -19.48
CA GLU A 703 -9.59 38.52 -18.15
C GLU A 703 -8.34 38.49 -17.27
N LEU A 704 -7.63 37.36 -17.25
CA LEU A 704 -6.36 37.21 -16.55
C LEU A 704 -5.30 38.20 -17.11
N ALA A 705 -5.22 38.35 -18.43
CA ALA A 705 -4.33 39.31 -19.09
C ALA A 705 -4.71 40.78 -18.84
N ALA A 706 -5.95 41.07 -18.43
CA ALA A 706 -6.39 42.42 -18.09
C ALA A 706 -6.02 42.83 -16.65
N LEU A 707 -5.70 41.87 -15.77
CA LEU A 707 -5.27 42.16 -14.40
C LEU A 707 -3.87 42.80 -14.37
N PRO A 708 -3.57 43.67 -13.38
CA PRO A 708 -2.21 44.08 -13.07
C PRO A 708 -1.28 42.88 -12.87
N VAL A 709 -0.01 42.98 -13.26
CA VAL A 709 0.91 41.82 -13.29
C VAL A 709 1.06 41.14 -11.92
N GLY A 710 1.09 41.90 -10.83
CA GLY A 710 1.15 41.34 -9.46
C GLY A 710 -0.08 40.52 -9.09
N GLU A 711 -1.29 41.04 -9.36
CA GLU A 711 -2.55 40.31 -9.13
C GLU A 711 -2.66 39.09 -10.05
N ARG A 712 -2.15 39.20 -11.28
CA ARG A 712 -2.11 38.08 -12.24
C ARG A 712 -1.20 36.96 -11.75
N LEU A 713 -0.01 37.29 -11.26
CA LEU A 713 0.93 36.34 -10.67
C LEU A 713 0.33 35.65 -9.44
N GLN A 714 -0.33 36.41 -8.55
CA GLN A 714 -1.07 35.83 -7.43
C GLN A 714 -2.17 34.89 -7.91
N ARG A 715 -2.94 35.30 -8.93
CA ARG A 715 -4.07 34.50 -9.45
C ARG A 715 -3.61 33.21 -10.12
N ARG A 716 -2.49 33.23 -10.83
CA ARG A 716 -1.87 32.03 -11.42
C ARG A 716 -1.48 30.99 -10.37
N ILE A 717 -1.00 31.43 -9.21
CA ILE A 717 -0.71 30.54 -8.10
C ILE A 717 -2.02 29.95 -7.55
N ILE A 718 -3.03 30.78 -7.28
CA ILE A 718 -4.33 30.32 -6.75
C ILE A 718 -5.03 29.31 -7.69
N ASP A 719 -4.95 29.56 -9.00
CA ASP A 719 -5.63 28.75 -10.02
C ASP A 719 -4.73 27.60 -10.55
N GLY A 720 -3.48 27.48 -10.08
CA GLY A 720 -2.52 26.47 -10.56
C GLY A 720 -2.16 26.58 -12.04
N GLU A 721 -2.18 27.78 -12.63
CA GLU A 721 -2.00 28.01 -14.07
C GLU A 721 -0.58 28.46 -14.44
N GLY A 722 0.26 27.49 -14.84
CA GLY A 722 1.65 27.74 -15.25
C GLY A 722 1.82 28.36 -16.64
N LYS A 723 0.83 28.28 -17.53
CA LYS A 723 0.99 28.73 -18.92
C LYS A 723 1.04 30.26 -19.02
N GLY A 724 2.21 30.79 -19.39
CA GLY A 724 2.45 32.24 -19.48
C GLY A 724 3.01 32.85 -18.18
N LEU A 725 3.31 32.02 -17.18
CA LEU A 725 3.97 32.43 -15.94
C LEU A 725 5.28 33.17 -16.21
N GLU A 726 6.18 32.60 -17.03
CA GLU A 726 7.49 33.21 -17.34
C GLU A 726 7.34 34.62 -17.92
N ALA A 727 6.41 34.83 -18.84
CA ALA A 727 6.15 36.13 -19.44
C ALA A 727 5.65 37.17 -18.42
N ASP A 728 4.81 36.75 -17.46
CA ASP A 728 4.32 37.64 -16.41
C ASP A 728 5.41 37.93 -15.36
N LEU A 729 6.29 36.97 -15.06
CA LEU A 729 7.46 37.18 -14.20
C LEU A 729 8.44 38.18 -14.83
N ASP A 730 8.70 38.06 -16.13
CA ASP A 730 9.53 39.00 -16.87
C ASP A 730 8.93 40.40 -16.95
N LEU A 731 7.60 40.49 -17.15
CA LEU A 731 6.89 41.76 -17.14
C LEU A 731 6.97 42.44 -15.76
N ALA A 732 6.72 41.71 -14.68
CA ALA A 732 6.80 42.24 -13.31
C ALA A 732 8.20 42.77 -12.99
N ARG A 733 9.24 42.06 -13.43
CA ARG A 733 10.63 42.52 -13.30
C ARG A 733 10.92 43.74 -14.18
N GLY A 734 10.38 43.77 -15.39
CA GLY A 734 10.47 44.92 -16.31
C GLY A 734 9.78 46.17 -15.77
N GLU A 735 8.72 46.02 -14.97
CA GLU A 735 8.03 47.10 -14.25
C GLU A 735 8.77 47.54 -12.97
N GLY A 736 9.92 46.93 -12.66
CA GLY A 736 10.80 47.34 -11.56
C GLY A 736 10.61 46.56 -10.27
N MET A 737 9.81 45.49 -10.25
CA MET A 737 9.72 44.60 -9.08
C MET A 737 10.99 43.75 -8.96
N THR A 738 11.52 43.62 -7.75
CA THR A 738 12.65 42.71 -7.50
C THR A 738 12.18 41.26 -7.53
N ALA A 739 13.04 40.32 -7.95
CA ALA A 739 12.69 38.90 -7.96
C ALA A 739 12.21 38.39 -6.58
N LEU A 740 12.81 38.91 -5.51
CA LEU A 740 12.44 38.57 -4.13
C LEU A 740 11.13 39.25 -3.70
N GLY A 741 10.86 40.46 -4.18
CA GLY A 741 9.57 41.15 -3.98
C GLY A 741 8.41 40.44 -4.66
N ILE A 742 8.61 39.92 -5.89
CA ILE A 742 7.59 39.13 -6.60
C ILE A 742 7.17 37.90 -5.79
N ILE A 743 8.15 37.18 -5.21
CA ILE A 743 7.87 36.01 -4.38
C ILE A 743 7.09 36.41 -3.14
N ASN A 744 7.59 37.40 -2.39
CA ASN A 744 7.02 37.74 -1.08
C ASN A 744 5.65 38.41 -1.17
N ASP A 745 5.48 39.32 -2.12
CA ASP A 745 4.32 40.21 -2.16
C ASP A 745 3.18 39.66 -3.03
N HIS A 746 3.46 38.70 -3.92
CA HIS A 746 2.47 38.16 -4.86
C HIS A 746 2.36 36.64 -4.80
N LEU A 747 3.45 35.91 -4.97
CA LEU A 747 3.39 34.45 -5.06
C LEU A 747 3.03 33.81 -3.71
N LEU A 748 3.65 34.27 -2.62
CA LEU A 748 3.33 33.79 -1.27
C LEU A 748 1.91 34.18 -0.83
N GLU A 749 1.40 35.35 -1.20
CA GLU A 749 0.01 35.71 -0.90
C GLU A 749 -0.97 34.82 -1.69
N GLY A 750 -0.61 34.38 -2.90
CA GLY A 750 -1.36 33.36 -3.64
C GLY A 750 -1.37 32.02 -2.90
N MET A 751 -0.21 31.55 -2.44
CA MET A 751 -0.10 30.31 -1.66
C MET A 751 -0.82 30.37 -0.31
N LYS A 752 -0.89 31.55 0.32
CA LYS A 752 -1.65 31.75 1.55
C LYS A 752 -3.15 31.54 1.31
N VAL A 753 -3.70 32.11 0.23
CA VAL A 753 -5.10 31.88 -0.15
C VAL A 753 -5.37 30.41 -0.47
N VAL A 754 -4.42 29.73 -1.13
CA VAL A 754 -4.49 28.27 -1.37
C VAL A 754 -4.56 27.50 -0.04
N GLY A 755 -3.68 27.85 0.92
CA GLY A 755 -3.67 27.25 2.26
C GLY A 755 -4.94 27.51 3.06
N GLU A 756 -5.48 28.73 3.01
CA GLU A 756 -6.76 29.09 3.65
C GLU A 756 -7.92 28.29 3.07
N ARG A 757 -8.01 28.19 1.72
CA ARG A 757 -9.06 27.40 1.06
C ARG A 757 -8.94 25.91 1.32
N PHE A 758 -7.72 25.38 1.37
CA PHE A 758 -7.48 23.99 1.71
C PHE A 758 -7.88 23.70 3.17
N GLY A 759 -7.47 24.55 4.11
CA GLY A 759 -7.84 24.43 5.52
C GLY A 759 -9.35 24.59 5.79
N ALA A 760 -10.07 25.30 4.92
CA ALA A 760 -11.52 25.44 4.96
C ALA A 760 -12.29 24.32 4.21
N GLY A 761 -11.59 23.40 3.53
CA GLY A 761 -12.22 22.38 2.68
C GLY A 761 -12.78 22.92 1.36
N GLU A 762 -12.54 24.18 1.02
CA GLU A 762 -12.99 24.83 -0.22
C GLU A 762 -12.10 24.52 -1.42
N MET A 763 -10.91 23.97 -1.20
CA MET A 763 -9.95 23.55 -2.23
C MET A 763 -9.37 22.19 -1.85
N GLN A 764 -9.29 21.28 -2.82
CA GLN A 764 -8.79 19.92 -2.60
C GLN A 764 -7.28 19.81 -2.84
N LEU A 765 -6.65 18.80 -2.24
CA LEU A 765 -5.21 18.55 -2.33
C LEU A 765 -4.65 18.55 -3.77
N PRO A 766 -5.30 17.96 -4.80
CA PRO A 766 -4.82 18.05 -6.18
C PRO A 766 -4.56 19.48 -6.68
N PHE A 767 -5.44 20.42 -6.34
CA PHE A 767 -5.28 21.83 -6.72
C PHE A 767 -4.17 22.52 -5.92
N VAL A 768 -3.98 22.12 -4.67
CA VAL A 768 -2.85 22.58 -3.84
C VAL A 768 -1.53 22.12 -4.44
N LEU A 769 -1.43 20.85 -4.87
CA LEU A 769 -0.25 20.31 -5.53
C LEU A 769 0.03 21.00 -6.87
N GLN A 770 -1.02 21.26 -7.66
CA GLN A 770 -0.88 22.03 -8.89
C GLN A 770 -0.38 23.46 -8.62
N SER A 771 -0.92 24.13 -7.61
CA SER A 771 -0.48 25.47 -7.18
C SER A 771 0.98 25.46 -6.71
N ALA A 772 1.37 24.42 -5.95
CA ALA A 772 2.73 24.22 -5.49
C ALA A 772 3.73 23.98 -6.64
N GLU A 773 3.32 23.27 -7.69
CA GLU A 773 4.15 23.07 -8.88
C GLU A 773 4.35 24.37 -9.66
N VAL A 774 3.30 25.19 -9.80
CA VAL A 774 3.43 26.54 -10.40
C VAL A 774 4.34 27.42 -9.55
N MET A 775 4.21 27.36 -8.23
CA MET A 775 5.08 28.07 -7.28
C MET A 775 6.55 27.65 -7.45
N LYS A 776 6.82 26.35 -7.51
CA LYS A 776 8.17 25.79 -7.72
C LYS A 776 8.79 26.28 -9.03
N ASN A 777 8.02 26.23 -10.11
CA ASN A 777 8.44 26.72 -11.41
C ASN A 777 8.71 28.23 -11.40
N ALA A 778 7.87 29.02 -10.72
CA ALA A 778 8.08 30.46 -10.59
C ALA A 778 9.37 30.80 -9.84
N VAL A 779 9.63 30.11 -8.72
CA VAL A 779 10.86 30.29 -7.93
C VAL A 779 12.09 29.93 -8.74
N ALA A 780 12.07 28.81 -9.47
CA ALA A 780 13.18 28.39 -10.33
C ALA A 780 13.51 29.42 -11.43
N LEU A 781 12.49 30.08 -11.98
CA LEU A 781 12.67 31.14 -12.98
C LEU A 781 13.17 32.46 -12.38
N LEU A 782 12.82 32.77 -11.13
CA LEU A 782 13.22 34.00 -10.45
C LEU A 782 14.60 33.91 -9.77
N GLU A 783 15.03 32.71 -9.37
CA GLU A 783 16.28 32.44 -8.66
C GLU A 783 17.52 33.06 -9.33
N PRO A 784 17.73 32.96 -10.66
CA PRO A 784 18.91 33.56 -11.33
C PRO A 784 18.95 35.09 -11.29
N HIS A 785 17.84 35.72 -10.87
CA HIS A 785 17.63 37.16 -10.94
C HIS A 785 17.53 37.84 -9.59
N MET A 786 17.78 37.11 -8.51
CA MET A 786 17.86 37.67 -7.17
C MET A 786 19.20 38.37 -6.97
N GLU A 787 19.17 39.57 -6.40
CA GLU A 787 20.38 40.28 -6.01
C GLU A 787 21.04 39.53 -4.85
N LYS A 788 22.30 39.12 -5.05
CA LYS A 788 23.14 38.61 -3.97
C LYS A 788 23.58 39.78 -3.11
N SER A 789 23.24 39.77 -1.83
CA SER A 789 23.84 40.71 -0.88
C SER A 789 25.35 40.46 -0.80
N GLU A 790 26.17 41.50 -0.96
CA GLU A 790 27.63 41.41 -0.75
C GLU A 790 28.02 41.27 0.73
N SER A 791 27.06 41.22 1.66
CA SER A 791 27.38 40.90 3.06
C SER A 791 27.70 39.41 3.16
N SER A 792 28.96 39.05 3.30
CA SER A 792 29.36 37.68 3.69
C SER A 792 29.61 37.62 5.20
N GLY A 793 29.28 36.49 5.82
CA GLY A 793 29.70 36.17 7.21
C GLY A 793 28.67 36.45 8.31
N LYS A 794 27.36 36.36 8.05
CA LYS A 794 26.32 36.52 9.10
C LYS A 794 26.08 35.28 9.98
N GLY A 795 26.55 34.11 9.55
CA GLY A 795 26.43 32.82 10.26
C GLY A 795 26.32 31.64 9.28
N THR A 796 26.55 30.43 9.78
CA THR A 796 26.37 29.17 9.04
C THR A 796 25.09 28.46 9.48
N MET A 797 24.28 27.98 8.55
CA MET A 797 23.07 27.21 8.85
C MET A 797 23.09 25.90 8.08
N VAL A 798 22.77 24.80 8.76
CA VAL A 798 22.48 23.51 8.12
C VAL A 798 20.98 23.37 7.98
N ILE A 799 20.50 23.03 6.79
CA ILE A 799 19.09 22.77 6.53
C ILE A 799 18.88 21.41 5.87
N ALA A 800 17.82 20.71 6.27
CA ALA A 800 17.49 19.39 5.74
C ALA A 800 15.99 19.10 5.83
N THR A 801 15.50 18.21 4.98
CA THR A 801 14.17 17.59 5.15
C THR A 801 14.37 16.28 5.88
N VAL A 802 13.62 16.05 6.96
CA VAL A 802 13.82 14.88 7.82
C VAL A 802 13.47 13.58 7.10
N ARG A 803 14.05 12.47 7.57
CA ARG A 803 13.75 11.12 7.06
C ARG A 803 12.25 10.86 7.11
N GLY A 804 11.69 10.42 5.97
CA GLY A 804 10.25 10.18 5.81
C GLY A 804 9.51 11.31 5.09
N ASP A 805 10.07 12.51 5.04
CA ASP A 805 9.46 13.65 4.35
C ASP A 805 10.21 14.01 3.04
N VAL A 806 9.43 14.43 2.04
CA VAL A 806 9.86 14.75 0.67
C VAL A 806 9.60 16.20 0.28
N HIS A 807 8.89 16.96 1.11
CA HIS A 807 8.54 18.35 0.82
C HIS A 807 9.77 19.25 0.99
N ASP A 808 10.25 19.86 -0.11
CA ASP A 808 11.50 20.63 -0.11
C ASP A 808 11.35 22.10 -0.52
N ILE A 809 10.17 22.52 -0.96
CA ILE A 809 9.91 23.88 -1.47
C ILE A 809 10.21 24.93 -0.40
N GLY A 810 9.65 24.76 0.81
CA GLY A 810 9.87 25.68 1.92
C GLY A 810 11.34 25.75 2.33
N LYS A 811 12.00 24.58 2.45
CA LYS A 811 13.43 24.48 2.73
C LYS A 811 14.27 25.21 1.69
N ASN A 812 14.02 24.98 0.39
CA ASN A 812 14.76 25.60 -0.69
C ASN A 812 14.52 27.11 -0.74
N LEU A 813 13.31 27.58 -0.43
CA LEU A 813 13.05 29.01 -0.33
C LEU A 813 13.82 29.64 0.84
N VAL A 814 13.86 28.98 2.00
CA VAL A 814 14.65 29.41 3.16
C VAL A 814 16.14 29.43 2.82
N ASP A 815 16.64 28.40 2.12
CA ASP A 815 18.02 28.35 1.60
C ASP A 815 18.34 29.61 0.78
N ILE A 816 17.55 29.85 -0.26
CA ILE A 816 17.74 30.95 -1.20
C ILE A 816 17.69 32.29 -0.48
N ILE A 817 16.71 32.50 0.42
CA ILE A 817 16.57 33.74 1.19
C ILE A 817 17.78 33.98 2.08
N LEU A 818 18.21 32.97 2.84
CA LEU A 818 19.33 33.10 3.78
C LEU A 818 20.66 33.27 3.06
N THR A 819 20.90 32.48 2.01
CA THR A 819 22.08 32.59 1.15
C THR A 819 22.15 34.00 0.53
N ASN A 820 21.05 34.53 0.01
CA ASN A 820 21.00 35.90 -0.53
C ASN A 820 21.15 36.99 0.54
N ASN A 821 20.85 36.70 1.81
CA ASN A 821 21.04 37.62 2.93
C ASN A 821 22.41 37.52 3.59
N GLY A 822 23.33 36.70 3.08
CA GLY A 822 24.72 36.65 3.55
C GLY A 822 25.07 35.55 4.56
N TYR A 823 24.17 34.59 4.75
CA TYR A 823 24.43 33.38 5.54
C TYR A 823 25.09 32.31 4.67
N ARG A 824 25.92 31.46 5.29
CA ARG A 824 26.43 30.23 4.65
C ARG A 824 25.42 29.11 4.90
N VAL A 825 24.69 28.68 3.87
CA VAL A 825 23.73 27.59 4.01
C VAL A 825 24.33 26.27 3.50
N ILE A 826 24.26 25.22 4.32
CA ILE A 826 24.55 23.84 3.97
C ILE A 826 23.21 23.12 3.82
N ASN A 827 22.79 22.87 2.58
CA ASN A 827 21.54 22.19 2.30
C ASN A 827 21.78 20.70 2.04
N LEU A 828 21.33 19.86 2.97
CA LEU A 828 21.52 18.40 2.90
C LEU A 828 20.47 17.69 2.03
N GLY A 829 19.52 18.43 1.46
CA GLY A 829 18.48 17.87 0.61
C GLY A 829 17.31 17.25 1.40
N ILE A 830 16.71 16.21 0.84
CA ILE A 830 15.51 15.55 1.38
C ILE A 830 15.83 14.22 2.05
N LYS A 831 14.89 13.70 2.86
CA LYS A 831 14.97 12.37 3.52
C LYS A 831 16.23 12.13 4.35
N GLN A 832 16.76 13.15 5.00
CA GLN A 832 18.01 13.06 5.76
C GLN A 832 17.79 12.47 7.16
N PRO A 833 18.55 11.42 7.56
CA PRO A 833 18.63 10.96 8.94
C PRO A 833 19.08 12.08 9.88
N ILE A 834 18.57 12.09 11.13
CA ILE A 834 18.98 13.05 12.15
C ILE A 834 20.49 13.00 12.40
N ALA A 835 21.10 11.82 12.33
CA ALA A 835 22.53 11.65 12.50
C ALA A 835 23.35 12.43 11.46
N ASP A 836 22.92 12.43 10.19
CA ASP A 836 23.61 13.14 9.11
C ASP A 836 23.45 14.66 9.24
N ILE A 837 22.29 15.11 9.72
CA ILE A 837 22.03 16.54 10.02
C ILE A 837 22.96 17.01 11.15
N ILE A 838 23.10 16.22 12.22
CA ILE A 838 24.00 16.52 13.34
C ILE A 838 25.46 16.50 12.87
N ALA A 839 25.86 15.46 12.14
CA ALA A 839 27.23 15.34 11.63
C ALA A 839 27.62 16.52 10.74
N ALA A 840 26.73 16.95 9.84
CA ALA A 840 26.95 18.12 9.01
C ALA A 840 26.99 19.42 9.82
N ALA A 841 26.16 19.54 10.86
CA ALA A 841 26.18 20.71 11.75
C ALA A 841 27.50 20.82 12.52
N GLU A 842 28.04 19.70 12.99
CA GLU A 842 29.35 19.62 13.63
C GLU A 842 30.49 19.85 12.64
N GLU A 843 30.45 19.23 11.46
CA GLU A 843 31.47 19.38 10.41
C GLU A 843 31.59 20.84 9.94
N HIS A 844 30.47 21.55 9.85
CA HIS A 844 30.41 22.90 9.31
C HIS A 844 30.34 24.00 10.36
N ASP A 845 30.52 23.68 11.65
CA ASP A 845 30.38 24.61 12.77
C ASP A 845 29.10 25.46 12.63
N ALA A 846 27.97 24.81 12.39
CA ALA A 846 26.71 25.49 12.10
C ALA A 846 26.19 26.23 13.35
N ASP A 847 25.81 27.49 13.17
CA ASP A 847 25.20 28.32 14.22
C ASP A 847 23.73 27.92 14.48
N VAL A 848 23.04 27.41 13.44
CA VAL A 848 21.63 27.03 13.46
C VAL A 848 21.40 25.77 12.63
N ILE A 849 20.51 24.89 13.11
CA ILE A 849 19.95 23.77 12.34
C ILE A 849 18.49 24.08 12.01
N GLY A 850 18.13 24.05 10.73
CA GLY A 850 16.75 24.14 10.25
C GLY A 850 16.27 22.79 9.73
N MET A 851 15.12 22.32 10.21
CA MET A 851 14.52 21.08 9.75
C MET A 851 13.17 21.38 9.12
N SER A 852 12.93 20.80 7.94
CA SER A 852 11.61 20.71 7.31
C SER A 852 11.10 19.29 7.51
N GLY A 853 9.81 19.14 7.86
CA GLY A 853 9.20 17.85 8.13
C GLY A 853 7.69 17.90 8.01
#